data_AF-A0A930TM25-F1
#
_entry.id   AF-A0A930TM25-F1
#
_cell.length_a   1.000
_cell.length_b   1.000
_cell.length_c   1.000
_cell.angle_alpha   90.00
_cell.angle_beta   90.00
_cell.angle_gamma   90.00
#
_symmetry.space_group_name_H-M   'P 1'
#
loop_
_entity.id
_entity.type
_entity.pdbx_description
1 polymer ?
#
loop_
_entity_poly.entity_id
_entity_poly.type
_entity_poly.pdbx_seq_one_letter_code
_entity_poly.pdbx_strand_id
1 'polypeptide(L)'
;MKNSPSSQPPSPDPTPIPFESGSESSELERGRRDHDDQTRDKAVYQYLLSLTNLEVSTSKQGRSHKKLSQPNESSIAKQWGMERIFVRRVLRSVLHDQYYPDEKEQPVPGLTLGKLVKILTALQTYWDEQRATTPDRKVPRILTRAEKLRALQKFFQLSRGEREALNLPVHPADVLFQRLLEDATDPIKGISFEEAVQLYKAFLRRTALANHLTQLTESTHLDRRSTRSLIEATIDSLIQQYFNGLDSKRKSAKVAELVEKVEREISRIEFQAGIKQAEALLAKQSHSTRHEKYTNYLTPHFIQRLTRSVIENEILTDEFPIYFKYFEIEKMRPLPLYVQREGQESGLLNPQLLEPEEDQDSINGLERQFAYKVKVHFYIKLPDSYETEFPNVITIKQELGYKRLDFSEEITGIGSPLSHIIAVINRVLIWDIPVLQDYLPIPDEILSNDELVGSSNHGPVWSYSLVKLYKFEDIDRAIDEQITCEQVATASEAAYGEFCGFDLIEVSVKAALHARLRLIQQLGVDRQRYLQELCHRIEEYGAFKRAESRLSLYPFSLRAMEGELEETIFRNRYRRREQDFQFVEHHPGKPWSVIAFEAHLKIADANLKEGLYRVAKRYLDAVKPYFHENSACFLGNAILAKYYLCWFRYHYLSDLDDPECPYPDRYQAVRSAEKWLEAAQKCLDDRLARYCKLNELPQSNFHPHFHLLARIHAHRAKLHIFFPDYTRQSGKWQSLLEPVRLLEKARICSARDGDPTLYAQWSAYQSWCYLMVAYLGEHYAIATPEFSREICIDWAKRLIDHALLCYASTGRTCYQQIKDNAGRETAYSSDSSLKMPIADKIDSQPKTIQDDGKKYYEPYGKTKVQVVPLIKELSAQDHQEQIYDPRNNILSLDMSILKDIRAKEEDSIYLFGSTSSIILFAMGMLELCQESQQSERLLHAIKHKALRMFTYCWAIASDGTRRNQASGEADTVILDRAFEEPDEKTEASPSEDLLLRGLYPHRFTQFADLGKILVVVCKLLLVIADPAVQDYYKTKGEWKAVNPAVHKSLREITRLMSELRVNNQFPTPETLGQQRYNGHLAEHFKNMEQYFEKLIAQLKARKFKSLNLIDCRNQLLVDVFKMIRGESNILLESGQHHFLDDFT
;
A
#
# COMPACT_ATOMS: atom_id res chain seq x y z
N MET A 1 -14.04 61.10 -13.02
CA MET A 1 -14.39 62.51 -13.29
C MET A 1 -13.91 62.85 -14.69
N LYS A 2 -14.85 63.25 -15.56
CA LYS A 2 -14.77 64.14 -16.75
C LYS A 2 -13.59 63.98 -17.73
N ASN A 3 -13.72 63.98 -19.05
CA ASN A 3 -14.84 64.13 -19.99
C ASN A 3 -14.23 63.89 -21.38
N SER A 4 -14.98 63.22 -22.27
CA SER A 4 -14.91 63.33 -23.75
C SER A 4 -15.19 64.80 -24.19
N PRO A 5 -15.12 65.26 -25.46
CA PRO A 5 -15.63 64.56 -26.67
C PRO A 5 -15.02 64.92 -28.06
N SER A 6 -15.52 64.22 -29.10
CA SER A 6 -15.96 64.67 -30.46
C SER A 6 -15.02 65.52 -31.35
N SER A 7 -14.98 65.46 -32.69
CA SER A 7 -15.65 64.74 -33.78
C SER A 7 -15.09 65.30 -35.12
N GLN A 8 -14.90 64.43 -36.13
CA GLN A 8 -14.94 64.56 -37.62
C GLN A 8 -15.25 65.92 -38.33
N PRO A 9 -15.18 66.04 -39.69
CA PRO A 9 -14.41 65.43 -40.82
C PRO A 9 -13.82 66.58 -41.72
N PRO A 10 -13.57 66.55 -43.07
CA PRO A 10 -13.55 65.52 -44.14
C PRO A 10 -12.28 65.51 -45.04
N SER A 11 -12.26 64.60 -46.03
CA SER A 11 -11.30 64.45 -47.14
C SER A 11 -11.38 65.61 -48.16
N PRO A 12 -10.29 65.92 -48.92
CA PRO A 12 -10.04 65.27 -50.22
C PRO A 12 -8.55 65.04 -50.60
N ASP A 13 -8.34 64.00 -51.42
CA ASP A 13 -7.18 63.74 -52.32
C ASP A 13 -6.80 64.96 -53.20
N PRO A 14 -5.60 65.06 -53.84
CA PRO A 14 -4.89 63.96 -54.53
C PRO A 14 -3.33 63.99 -54.62
N THR A 15 -2.74 62.79 -54.79
CA THR A 15 -1.58 62.34 -55.64
C THR A 15 -0.27 63.18 -55.76
N PRO A 16 0.85 62.68 -56.34
CA PRO A 16 1.22 61.34 -56.84
C PRO A 16 2.57 60.81 -56.31
N ILE A 17 2.92 59.53 -56.58
CA ILE A 17 4.26 59.02 -57.02
C ILE A 17 4.11 57.51 -57.32
N PRO A 18 4.81 56.97 -58.34
CA PRO A 18 4.23 56.06 -59.31
C PRO A 18 4.55 54.56 -59.11
N PHE A 19 3.67 53.76 -59.69
CA PHE A 19 3.76 52.33 -59.92
C PHE A 19 4.83 51.96 -60.97
N GLU A 20 5.65 50.94 -60.68
CA GLU A 20 6.01 49.92 -61.67
C GLU A 20 6.44 48.59 -61.00
N SER A 21 5.82 47.50 -61.48
CA SER A 21 6.17 46.07 -61.42
C SER A 21 6.43 45.37 -60.07
N GLY A 22 5.43 44.57 -59.66
CA GLY A 22 5.54 43.52 -58.65
C GLY A 22 4.48 42.44 -58.85
N SER A 23 4.23 42.05 -60.10
CA SER A 23 3.44 40.87 -60.46
C SER A 23 4.35 39.65 -60.44
N GLU A 24 4.44 38.95 -59.30
CA GLU A 24 4.84 37.54 -59.17
C GLU A 24 4.94 37.12 -57.68
N SER A 25 3.81 37.09 -56.97
CA SER A 25 3.75 36.39 -55.66
C SER A 25 2.34 35.98 -55.20
N SER A 26 1.31 36.13 -56.04
CA SER A 26 -0.08 35.82 -55.67
C SER A 26 -0.58 34.44 -56.14
N GLU A 27 0.23 33.64 -56.84
CA GLU A 27 -0.23 32.33 -57.36
C GLU A 27 0.43 31.09 -56.70
N LEU A 28 1.36 31.26 -55.75
CA LEU A 28 2.07 30.12 -55.12
C LEU A 28 1.62 29.74 -53.70
N GLU A 29 0.69 30.47 -53.09
CA GLU A 29 0.17 30.17 -51.73
C GLU A 29 -1.18 29.43 -51.69
N ARG A 30 -1.58 28.73 -52.77
CA ARG A 30 -2.81 27.91 -52.78
C ARG A 30 -2.63 26.43 -52.44
N GLY A 31 -1.46 26.01 -51.93
CA GLY A 31 -1.07 24.60 -51.97
C GLY A 31 -0.76 23.87 -50.64
N ARG A 32 -0.64 24.55 -49.50
CA ARG A 32 -0.32 23.87 -48.23
C ARG A 32 -1.54 23.89 -47.30
N ARG A 33 -2.15 22.72 -47.12
CA ARG A 33 -3.18 22.50 -46.09
C ARG A 33 -2.58 22.77 -44.72
N ASP A 34 -3.37 23.35 -43.84
CA ASP A 34 -2.98 23.66 -42.47
C ASP A 34 -2.47 22.40 -41.75
N HIS A 35 -1.52 22.56 -40.84
CA HIS A 35 -0.94 21.44 -40.09
C HIS A 35 -2.01 20.73 -39.25
N ASP A 36 -2.96 21.49 -38.72
CA ASP A 36 -4.08 20.98 -37.92
C ASP A 36 -5.09 20.18 -38.75
N ASP A 37 -5.32 20.57 -40.02
CA ASP A 37 -6.12 19.78 -40.95
C ASP A 37 -5.47 18.43 -41.24
N GLN A 38 -4.14 18.42 -41.36
CA GLN A 38 -3.38 17.21 -41.61
C GLN A 38 -3.36 16.28 -40.39
N THR A 39 -3.27 16.81 -39.17
CA THR A 39 -3.32 16.00 -37.94
C THR A 39 -4.72 15.44 -37.69
N ARG A 40 -5.79 16.21 -37.94
CA ARG A 40 -7.17 15.71 -37.90
C ARG A 40 -7.40 14.58 -38.90
N ASP A 41 -7.05 14.80 -40.17
CA ASP A 41 -7.20 13.79 -41.21
C ASP A 41 -6.37 12.53 -40.87
N LYS A 42 -5.15 12.70 -40.33
CA LYS A 42 -4.30 11.59 -39.85
C LYS A 42 -4.97 10.79 -38.74
N ALA A 43 -5.59 11.43 -37.75
CA ALA A 43 -6.32 10.76 -36.66
C ALA A 43 -7.56 10.01 -37.16
N VAL A 44 -8.29 10.56 -38.13
CA VAL A 44 -9.43 9.88 -38.77
C VAL A 44 -8.94 8.66 -39.57
N TYR A 45 -7.87 8.79 -40.34
CA TYR A 45 -7.31 7.65 -41.09
C TYR A 45 -6.75 6.56 -40.18
N GLN A 46 -6.09 6.89 -39.07
CA GLN A 46 -5.66 5.89 -38.07
C GLN A 46 -6.84 5.10 -37.52
N TYR A 47 -7.94 5.79 -37.22
CA TYR A 47 -9.16 5.15 -36.77
C TYR A 47 -9.80 4.28 -37.87
N LEU A 48 -9.84 4.74 -39.13
CA LEU A 48 -10.35 3.94 -40.24
C LEU A 48 -9.49 2.70 -40.53
N LEU A 49 -8.17 2.78 -40.33
CA LEU A 49 -7.26 1.64 -40.49
C LEU A 49 -7.51 0.57 -39.41
N SER A 50 -7.83 0.96 -38.18
CA SER A 50 -8.16 0.01 -37.11
C SER A 50 -9.49 -0.74 -37.34
N LEU A 51 -10.32 -0.30 -38.30
CA LEU A 51 -11.56 -0.95 -38.72
C LEU A 51 -11.36 -1.98 -39.85
N THR A 52 -10.12 -2.15 -40.35
CA THR A 52 -9.83 -3.06 -41.46
C THR A 52 -9.57 -4.50 -41.04
N ASN A 53 -9.80 -5.40 -42.01
CA ASN A 53 -9.25 -6.74 -42.26
C ASN A 53 -7.99 -7.25 -41.56
N LEU A 54 -7.07 -6.31 -41.41
CA LEU A 54 -5.64 -6.52 -41.51
C LEU A 54 -5.08 -5.99 -40.21
N GLU A 55 -4.25 -6.78 -39.53
CA GLU A 55 -3.56 -6.39 -38.30
C GLU A 55 -2.54 -5.28 -38.61
N VAL A 56 -3.03 -4.07 -38.81
CA VAL A 56 -2.23 -2.86 -39.00
C VAL A 56 -2.00 -2.28 -37.61
N SER A 57 -0.82 -2.54 -37.05
CA SER A 57 -0.43 -2.04 -35.72
C SER A 57 -0.23 -0.53 -35.79
N THR A 58 -1.02 0.24 -35.05
CA THR A 58 -0.93 1.72 -35.02
C THR A 58 -0.13 2.25 -33.83
N SER A 59 0.27 1.40 -32.87
CA SER A 59 1.01 1.81 -31.66
C SER A 59 2.53 1.94 -31.90
N LYS A 60 3.15 2.96 -31.31
CA LYS A 60 4.62 3.20 -31.34
C LYS A 60 5.39 2.30 -30.35
N GLN A 61 5.02 1.02 -30.20
CA GLN A 61 5.76 0.12 -29.30
C GLN A 61 7.05 -0.40 -29.95
N GLY A 62 8.18 0.08 -29.41
CA GLY A 62 9.39 -0.69 -29.12
C GLY A 62 9.93 -1.67 -30.16
N ARG A 63 10.93 -1.20 -30.90
CA ARG A 63 12.07 -1.93 -31.50
C ARG A 63 12.17 -3.43 -31.18
N SER A 64 11.60 -4.27 -32.04
CA SER A 64 12.14 -5.59 -32.34
C SER A 64 12.59 -5.58 -33.79
N HIS A 65 13.84 -5.93 -34.06
CA HIS A 65 14.46 -5.96 -35.40
C HIS A 65 13.90 -7.04 -36.34
N LYS A 66 12.60 -7.35 -36.27
CA LYS A 66 11.88 -8.03 -37.37
C LYS A 66 11.17 -6.96 -38.18
N LYS A 67 11.59 -6.76 -39.44
CA LYS A 67 10.85 -5.94 -40.42
C LYS A 67 9.37 -6.36 -40.39
N LEU A 68 8.51 -5.51 -39.85
CA LEU A 68 7.07 -5.67 -39.95
C LEU A 68 6.72 -5.77 -41.45
N SER A 69 5.99 -6.81 -41.84
CA SER A 69 5.54 -6.97 -43.22
C SER A 69 4.67 -5.78 -43.60
N GLN A 70 4.99 -5.15 -44.74
CA GLN A 70 4.23 -3.99 -45.21
C GLN A 70 2.74 -4.35 -45.36
N PRO A 71 1.83 -3.47 -44.90
CA PRO A 71 0.40 -3.72 -45.02
C PRO A 71 -0.01 -3.86 -46.50
N ASN A 72 -0.88 -4.82 -46.79
CA ASN A 72 -1.30 -5.10 -48.16
C ASN A 72 -2.19 -3.96 -48.70
N GLU A 73 -1.56 -3.01 -49.40
CA GLU A 73 -2.20 -1.82 -49.98
C GLU A 73 -3.43 -2.17 -50.83
N SER A 74 -3.36 -3.25 -51.63
CA SER A 74 -4.46 -3.67 -52.50
C SER A 74 -5.66 -4.21 -51.71
N SER A 75 -5.42 -4.90 -50.61
CA SER A 75 -6.49 -5.40 -49.73
C SER A 75 -7.18 -4.27 -48.98
N ILE A 76 -6.42 -3.28 -48.49
CA ILE A 76 -6.99 -2.08 -47.84
C ILE A 76 -7.77 -1.23 -48.85
N ALA A 77 -7.24 -1.04 -50.06
CA ALA A 77 -7.93 -0.34 -51.15
C ALA A 77 -9.28 -0.98 -51.50
N LYS A 78 -9.32 -2.32 -51.58
CA LYS A 78 -10.55 -3.08 -51.80
C LYS A 78 -11.55 -2.92 -50.65
N GLN A 79 -11.08 -2.88 -49.40
CA GLN A 79 -11.92 -2.68 -48.22
C GLN A 79 -12.47 -1.27 -48.08
N TRP A 80 -11.68 -0.25 -48.44
CA TRP A 80 -12.07 1.15 -48.36
C TRP A 80 -12.85 1.61 -49.60
N GLY A 81 -12.94 0.79 -50.65
CA GLY A 81 -13.54 1.18 -51.93
C GLY A 81 -12.81 2.34 -52.60
N MET A 82 -11.49 2.44 -52.38
CA MET A 82 -10.65 3.54 -52.85
C MET A 82 -9.52 3.03 -53.75
N GLU A 83 -8.95 3.91 -54.56
CA GLU A 83 -7.79 3.56 -55.40
C GLU A 83 -6.57 3.19 -54.56
N ARG A 84 -5.81 2.19 -55.01
CA ARG A 84 -4.56 1.76 -54.35
C ARG A 84 -3.57 2.91 -54.15
N ILE A 85 -3.49 3.83 -55.12
CA ILE A 85 -2.60 4.99 -55.06
C ILE A 85 -2.99 5.94 -53.91
N PHE A 86 -4.28 6.08 -53.62
CA PHE A 86 -4.77 6.89 -52.50
C PHE A 86 -4.43 6.25 -51.15
N VAL A 87 -4.75 4.96 -50.97
CA VAL A 87 -4.44 4.21 -49.74
C VAL A 87 -2.94 4.19 -49.47
N ARG A 88 -2.12 4.02 -50.52
CA ARG A 88 -0.67 4.11 -50.46
C ARG A 88 -0.17 5.45 -49.91
N ARG A 89 -0.74 6.58 -50.32
CA ARG A 89 -0.39 7.89 -49.77
C ARG A 89 -0.82 8.02 -48.30
N VAL A 90 -2.01 7.51 -47.95
CA VAL A 90 -2.50 7.50 -46.56
C VAL A 90 -1.58 6.68 -45.64
N LEU A 91 -1.19 5.47 -46.06
CA LEU A 91 -0.30 4.61 -45.27
C LEU A 91 1.07 5.26 -45.05
N ARG A 92 1.61 5.91 -46.08
CA ARG A 92 2.90 6.61 -46.04
C ARG A 92 2.89 7.93 -45.27
N SER A 93 1.73 8.55 -45.06
CA SER A 93 1.58 9.75 -44.23
C SER A 93 1.19 9.43 -42.78
N VAL A 94 0.42 8.36 -42.57
CA VAL A 94 -0.16 8.00 -41.27
C VAL A 94 0.75 7.07 -40.46
N LEU A 95 1.42 6.12 -41.14
CA LEU A 95 2.25 5.07 -40.53
C LEU A 95 3.71 5.13 -41.03
N HIS A 96 4.18 6.33 -41.37
CA HIS A 96 5.53 6.59 -41.91
C HIS A 96 6.63 5.95 -41.04
N ASP A 97 6.65 6.32 -39.76
CA ASP A 97 7.62 5.86 -38.75
C ASP A 97 7.63 4.32 -38.55
N GLN A 98 6.54 3.63 -38.91
CA GLN A 98 6.33 2.21 -38.57
C GLN A 98 6.68 1.26 -39.72
N TYR A 99 6.30 1.60 -40.96
CA TYR A 99 6.44 0.70 -42.11
C TYR A 99 7.29 1.28 -43.26
N TYR A 100 7.58 2.58 -43.26
CA TYR A 100 8.27 3.28 -44.35
C TYR A 100 9.35 4.29 -43.88
N PRO A 101 10.23 3.94 -42.92
CA PRO A 101 11.22 4.88 -42.37
C PRO A 101 12.29 5.34 -43.39
N ASP A 102 12.48 4.59 -44.47
CA ASP A 102 13.47 4.88 -45.52
C ASP A 102 12.92 5.78 -46.65
N GLU A 103 11.61 6.10 -46.63
CA GLU A 103 10.96 6.93 -47.65
C GLU A 103 10.89 8.40 -47.18
N LYS A 104 10.60 9.37 -48.07
CA LYS A 104 10.30 10.76 -47.64
C LYS A 104 8.86 10.84 -47.14
N GLU A 105 8.65 11.44 -45.96
CA GLU A 105 7.31 11.64 -45.40
C GLU A 105 6.39 12.35 -46.41
N GLN A 106 5.24 11.75 -46.69
CA GLN A 106 4.27 12.28 -47.64
C GLN A 106 3.21 13.11 -46.91
N PRO A 107 2.75 14.24 -47.48
CA PRO A 107 1.68 15.02 -46.89
C PRO A 107 0.39 14.21 -46.80
N VAL A 108 -0.36 14.39 -45.71
CA VAL A 108 -1.61 13.65 -45.45
C VAL A 108 -2.63 13.94 -46.56
N PRO A 109 -3.16 12.90 -47.24
CA PRO A 109 -4.17 13.09 -48.27
C PRO A 109 -5.43 13.72 -47.69
N GLY A 110 -6.04 14.62 -48.44
CA GLY A 110 -7.23 15.29 -47.95
C GLY A 110 -8.47 14.43 -47.80
N LEU A 111 -9.03 14.39 -46.59
CA LEU A 111 -10.31 13.76 -46.30
C LEU A 111 -11.46 14.76 -46.46
N THR A 112 -12.52 14.36 -47.15
CA THR A 112 -13.78 15.12 -47.23
C THR A 112 -14.90 14.27 -46.67
N LEU A 113 -15.99 14.89 -46.21
CA LEU A 113 -17.15 14.16 -45.67
C LEU A 113 -17.66 13.10 -46.65
N GLY A 114 -17.76 13.47 -47.93
CA GLY A 114 -18.17 12.54 -48.98
C GLY A 114 -17.20 11.36 -49.18
N LYS A 115 -15.89 11.55 -48.98
CA LYS A 115 -14.91 10.45 -49.00
C LYS A 115 -14.98 9.59 -47.76
N LEU A 116 -15.16 10.18 -46.58
CA LEU A 116 -15.34 9.44 -45.33
C LEU A 116 -16.58 8.55 -45.38
N VAL A 117 -17.71 9.10 -45.84
CA VAL A 117 -18.94 8.33 -46.04
C VAL A 117 -18.70 7.20 -47.03
N LYS A 118 -18.01 7.43 -48.15
CA LYS A 118 -17.65 6.37 -49.11
C LYS A 118 -16.77 5.28 -48.51
N ILE A 119 -15.78 5.63 -47.69
CA ILE A 119 -14.91 4.64 -47.02
C ILE A 119 -15.70 3.83 -45.99
N LEU A 120 -16.58 4.47 -45.21
CA LEU A 120 -17.44 3.80 -44.23
C LEU A 120 -18.48 2.90 -44.89
N THR A 121 -19.09 3.32 -46.01
CA THR A 121 -20.03 2.48 -46.76
C THR A 121 -19.32 1.32 -47.44
N ALA A 122 -18.12 1.54 -48.00
CA ALA A 122 -17.32 0.48 -48.61
C ALA A 122 -16.82 -0.55 -47.58
N LEU A 123 -16.40 -0.09 -46.40
CA LEU A 123 -16.08 -0.96 -45.27
C LEU A 123 -17.31 -1.78 -44.87
N GLN A 124 -18.46 -1.14 -44.73
CA GLN A 124 -19.72 -1.82 -44.42
C GLN A 124 -20.04 -2.90 -45.46
N THR A 125 -19.98 -2.59 -46.76
CA THR A 125 -20.26 -3.55 -47.83
C THR A 125 -19.24 -4.68 -47.90
N TYR A 126 -17.95 -4.39 -47.69
CA TYR A 126 -16.90 -5.41 -47.66
C TYR A 126 -17.13 -6.42 -46.52
N TRP A 127 -17.51 -5.93 -45.35
CA TRP A 127 -17.85 -6.75 -44.20
C TRP A 127 -19.14 -7.54 -44.41
N ASP A 128 -20.12 -6.96 -45.11
CA ASP A 128 -21.35 -7.65 -45.53
C ASP A 128 -21.10 -8.73 -46.61
N GLU A 129 -20.08 -8.58 -47.47
CA GLU A 129 -19.69 -9.58 -48.49
C GLU A 129 -18.84 -10.73 -47.92
N GLN A 130 -17.88 -10.44 -47.04
CA GLN A 130 -17.11 -11.44 -46.29
C GLN A 130 -18.02 -12.36 -45.44
N ARG A 131 -19.13 -11.81 -44.97
CA ARG A 131 -20.20 -12.51 -44.24
C ARG A 131 -20.92 -13.57 -45.10
N ALA A 132 -21.04 -13.38 -46.41
CA ALA A 132 -21.69 -14.35 -47.30
C ALA A 132 -20.79 -15.55 -47.64
N THR A 133 -19.47 -15.44 -47.43
CA THR A 133 -18.48 -16.39 -47.95
C THR A 133 -17.78 -17.25 -46.89
N THR A 134 -17.88 -16.94 -45.59
CA THR A 134 -17.25 -17.72 -44.51
C THR A 134 -18.14 -17.83 -43.26
N PRO A 135 -18.95 -18.90 -43.11
CA PRO A 135 -19.87 -19.08 -41.97
C PRO A 135 -19.20 -19.55 -40.66
N ASP A 136 -17.95 -20.05 -40.70
CA ASP A 136 -17.33 -20.78 -39.58
C ASP A 136 -16.33 -19.98 -38.70
N ARG A 137 -16.11 -18.68 -38.93
CA ARG A 137 -15.26 -17.87 -38.03
C ARG A 137 -16.05 -17.26 -36.87
N LYS A 138 -15.47 -17.35 -35.65
CA LYS A 138 -15.95 -16.71 -34.42
C LYS A 138 -16.02 -15.19 -34.63
N VAL A 139 -17.25 -14.69 -34.83
CA VAL A 139 -17.69 -13.28 -34.87
C VAL A 139 -17.17 -12.45 -36.07
N PRO A 140 -18.02 -12.15 -37.08
CA PRO A 140 -17.73 -11.09 -38.05
C PRO A 140 -17.91 -9.71 -37.38
N ARG A 141 -16.90 -8.84 -37.50
CA ARG A 141 -16.92 -7.46 -36.97
C ARG A 141 -17.88 -6.62 -37.81
N ILE A 142 -19.01 -6.19 -37.23
CA ILE A 142 -19.93 -5.23 -37.86
C ILE A 142 -19.56 -3.84 -37.37
N LEU A 143 -19.50 -2.88 -38.29
CA LEU A 143 -19.31 -1.46 -37.98
C LEU A 143 -20.55 -0.94 -37.22
N THR A 144 -20.43 -0.79 -35.91
CA THR A 144 -21.48 -0.36 -35.00
C THR A 144 -21.92 1.08 -35.28
N ARG A 145 -23.13 1.46 -34.83
CA ARG A 145 -23.58 2.86 -34.89
C ARG A 145 -22.61 3.80 -34.17
N ALA A 146 -22.04 3.35 -33.05
CA ALA A 146 -21.03 4.09 -32.31
C ALA A 146 -19.73 4.29 -33.11
N GLU A 147 -19.24 3.27 -33.81
CA GLU A 147 -18.03 3.40 -34.65
C GLU A 147 -18.24 4.33 -35.85
N LYS A 148 -19.42 4.28 -36.48
CA LYS A 148 -19.81 5.22 -37.56
C LYS A 148 -19.88 6.66 -37.06
N LEU A 149 -20.51 6.87 -35.90
CA LEU A 149 -20.61 8.19 -35.27
C LEU A 149 -19.23 8.70 -34.82
N ARG A 150 -18.36 7.83 -34.29
CA ARG A 150 -17.01 8.18 -33.86
C ARG A 150 -16.11 8.59 -35.04
N ALA A 151 -16.22 7.91 -36.19
CA ALA A 151 -15.52 8.30 -37.41
C ALA A 151 -15.97 9.69 -37.93
N LEU A 152 -17.28 9.96 -37.89
CA LEU A 152 -17.85 11.26 -38.26
C LEU A 152 -17.47 12.36 -37.26
N GLN A 153 -17.54 12.09 -35.95
CA GLN A 153 -17.16 13.01 -34.90
C GLN A 153 -15.69 13.43 -35.00
N LYS A 154 -14.77 12.49 -35.26
CA LYS A 154 -13.35 12.81 -35.49
C LYS A 154 -13.10 13.68 -36.72
N PHE A 155 -13.98 13.60 -37.73
CA PHE A 155 -13.87 14.37 -38.96
C PHE A 155 -14.45 15.79 -38.85
N PHE A 156 -15.51 15.99 -38.07
CA PHE A 156 -16.17 17.29 -37.86
C PHE A 156 -15.52 18.19 -36.79
N GLN A 157 -14.37 17.80 -36.23
CA GLN A 157 -13.64 18.65 -35.29
C GLN A 157 -13.00 19.84 -36.04
N LEU A 158 -13.40 21.06 -35.70
CA LEU A 158 -12.70 22.29 -36.14
C LEU A 158 -11.34 22.36 -35.46
N SER A 159 -10.30 22.83 -36.17
CA SER A 159 -8.96 23.04 -35.59
C SER A 159 -8.97 24.12 -34.52
N ARG A 160 -7.93 24.16 -33.67
CA ARG A 160 -7.79 25.20 -32.64
C ARG A 160 -7.69 26.58 -33.28
N GLY A 161 -6.95 26.72 -34.39
CA GLY A 161 -6.82 27.96 -35.15
C GLY A 161 -8.12 28.42 -35.83
N GLU A 162 -8.90 27.52 -36.42
CA GLU A 162 -10.21 27.86 -37.00
C GLU A 162 -11.23 28.28 -35.94
N ARG A 163 -11.16 27.70 -34.75
CA ARG A 163 -12.01 28.04 -33.60
C ARG A 163 -11.65 29.40 -33.00
N GLU A 164 -10.35 29.69 -32.87
CA GLU A 164 -9.86 31.00 -32.44
C GLU A 164 -10.22 32.09 -33.48
N ALA A 165 -10.12 31.79 -34.79
CA ALA A 165 -10.52 32.71 -35.86
C ALA A 165 -12.03 33.00 -35.93
N LEU A 166 -12.86 32.06 -35.44
CA LEU A 166 -14.32 32.19 -35.40
C LEU A 166 -14.85 32.60 -34.01
N ASN A 167 -13.97 32.84 -33.02
CA ASN A 167 -14.35 33.09 -31.62
C ASN A 167 -15.29 31.99 -31.04
N LEU A 168 -15.04 30.73 -31.41
CA LEU A 168 -15.84 29.58 -30.97
C LEU A 168 -15.16 28.83 -29.81
N PRO A 169 -15.90 28.47 -28.73
CA PRO A 169 -15.38 27.63 -27.66
C PRO A 169 -15.13 26.18 -28.11
N VAL A 170 -14.25 25.48 -27.38
CA VAL A 170 -13.44 24.35 -27.88
C VAL A 170 -14.14 22.97 -27.77
N HIS A 171 -15.41 22.84 -27.37
CA HIS A 171 -16.05 21.53 -27.14
C HIS A 171 -17.30 21.25 -28.02
N PRO A 172 -17.47 20.02 -28.58
CA PRO A 172 -18.66 19.64 -29.37
C PRO A 172 -19.96 19.47 -28.56
N ALA A 173 -19.92 19.65 -27.23
CA ALA A 173 -21.11 19.83 -26.40
C ALA A 173 -21.65 21.27 -26.49
N ASP A 174 -20.86 22.24 -26.95
CA ASP A 174 -21.18 23.68 -26.88
C ASP A 174 -22.30 24.11 -27.84
N VAL A 175 -22.62 23.36 -28.90
CA VAL A 175 -23.74 23.65 -29.81
C VAL A 175 -25.09 23.18 -29.25
N LEU A 176 -25.09 22.13 -28.42
CA LEU A 176 -26.25 21.70 -27.64
C LEU A 176 -26.37 22.52 -26.35
N PHE A 177 -25.24 22.93 -25.77
CA PHE A 177 -25.15 23.87 -24.66
C PHE A 177 -25.59 25.29 -25.04
N GLN A 178 -25.32 25.80 -26.25
CA GLN A 178 -25.74 27.16 -26.68
C GLN A 178 -27.26 27.32 -26.72
N ARG A 179 -27.98 26.27 -27.16
CA ARG A 179 -29.45 26.27 -27.21
C ARG A 179 -30.10 26.11 -25.83
N LEU A 180 -29.39 25.45 -24.90
CA LEU A 180 -29.76 25.36 -23.48
C LEU A 180 -29.37 26.63 -22.71
N LEU A 181 -28.30 27.32 -23.13
CA LEU A 181 -27.84 28.64 -22.65
C LEU A 181 -28.79 29.75 -23.09
N GLU A 182 -29.35 29.72 -24.30
CA GLU A 182 -30.40 30.66 -24.73
C GLU A 182 -31.66 30.55 -23.86
N ASP A 183 -32.03 29.34 -23.41
CA ASP A 183 -33.12 29.11 -22.45
C ASP A 183 -32.72 29.44 -20.98
N ALA A 184 -31.45 29.28 -20.62
CA ALA A 184 -30.91 29.55 -19.28
C ALA A 184 -30.42 30.99 -19.05
N THR A 185 -30.30 31.81 -20.10
CA THR A 185 -29.86 33.22 -20.03
C THR A 185 -31.03 34.21 -20.10
N ASP A 186 -32.27 33.75 -19.90
CA ASP A 186 -33.38 34.61 -19.49
C ASP A 186 -32.96 35.37 -18.21
N PRO A 187 -32.89 36.71 -18.23
CA PRO A 187 -32.35 37.53 -17.15
C PRO A 187 -33.14 37.45 -15.83
N ILE A 188 -34.21 36.64 -15.76
CA ILE A 188 -35.04 36.45 -14.57
C ILE A 188 -34.87 35.05 -13.94
N LYS A 189 -34.31 34.02 -14.62
CA LYS A 189 -34.49 32.60 -14.21
C LYS A 189 -33.30 31.63 -14.28
N GLY A 190 -32.07 32.06 -14.58
CA GLY A 190 -30.94 31.15 -14.91
C GLY A 190 -30.75 29.89 -14.04
N ILE A 191 -30.22 28.82 -14.67
CA ILE A 191 -30.21 27.45 -14.13
C ILE A 191 -28.97 27.17 -13.27
N SER A 192 -29.14 26.76 -12.02
CA SER A 192 -28.06 26.40 -11.08
C SER A 192 -27.44 25.02 -11.35
N PHE A 193 -26.26 24.71 -10.78
CA PHE A 193 -25.65 23.35 -10.86
C PHE A 193 -26.61 22.26 -10.36
N GLU A 194 -27.37 22.56 -9.31
CA GLU A 194 -28.40 21.67 -8.77
C GLU A 194 -29.53 21.47 -9.77
N GLU A 195 -29.93 22.51 -10.51
CA GLU A 195 -30.94 22.44 -11.56
C GLU A 195 -30.45 21.76 -12.84
N ALA A 196 -29.15 21.83 -13.15
CA ALA A 196 -28.51 21.06 -14.22
C ALA A 196 -28.42 19.57 -13.88
N VAL A 197 -28.09 19.24 -12.62
CA VAL A 197 -28.17 17.87 -12.09
C VAL A 197 -29.63 17.40 -12.04
N GLN A 198 -30.59 18.26 -11.70
CA GLN A 198 -32.02 17.95 -11.77
C GLN A 198 -32.50 17.78 -13.21
N LEU A 199 -31.96 18.53 -14.17
CA LEU A 199 -32.23 18.37 -15.60
C LEU A 199 -31.64 17.09 -16.15
N TYR A 200 -30.44 16.68 -15.70
CA TYR A 200 -29.86 15.38 -16.04
C TYR A 200 -30.62 14.23 -15.38
N LYS A 201 -31.00 14.35 -14.10
CA LYS A 201 -31.91 13.42 -13.40
C LYS A 201 -33.27 13.36 -14.11
N ALA A 202 -33.80 14.49 -14.55
CA ALA A 202 -35.03 14.60 -15.33
C ALA A 202 -34.87 14.06 -16.74
N PHE A 203 -33.68 14.16 -17.34
CA PHE A 203 -33.33 13.59 -18.64
C PHE A 203 -33.24 12.07 -18.54
N LEU A 204 -32.60 11.50 -17.52
CA LEU A 204 -32.66 10.06 -17.22
C LEU A 204 -34.12 9.61 -17.05
N ARG A 205 -34.94 10.40 -16.34
CA ARG A 205 -36.41 10.22 -16.24
C ARG A 205 -37.19 10.55 -17.52
N ARG A 206 -36.59 11.21 -18.53
CA ARG A 206 -37.21 11.58 -19.82
C ARG A 206 -36.74 10.74 -21.00
N THR A 207 -35.55 10.13 -21.03
CA THR A 207 -35.22 9.05 -21.96
C THR A 207 -36.11 7.84 -21.73
N ALA A 208 -36.50 7.63 -20.47
CA ALA A 208 -37.63 6.79 -20.05
C ALA A 208 -38.98 7.18 -20.69
N LEU A 209 -39.20 8.47 -20.91
CA LEU A 209 -40.45 9.09 -21.36
C LEU A 209 -40.47 9.34 -22.89
N ALA A 210 -39.31 9.42 -23.55
CA ALA A 210 -39.17 9.51 -25.01
C ALA A 210 -39.58 8.19 -25.68
N ASN A 211 -39.30 7.05 -25.04
CA ASN A 211 -39.87 5.76 -25.43
C ASN A 211 -41.41 5.75 -25.32
N HIS A 212 -41.98 6.55 -24.41
CA HIS A 212 -43.42 6.72 -24.23
C HIS A 212 -44.07 7.47 -25.42
N LEU A 213 -43.35 8.37 -26.09
CA LEU A 213 -43.85 9.10 -27.28
C LEU A 213 -43.77 8.28 -28.56
N THR A 214 -42.77 7.41 -28.71
CA THR A 214 -42.77 6.39 -29.78
C THR A 214 -43.80 5.29 -29.53
N GLN A 215 -44.17 5.01 -28.27
CA GLN A 215 -45.25 4.06 -27.94
C GLN A 215 -46.66 4.68 -27.97
N LEU A 216 -46.79 6.00 -27.86
CA LEU A 216 -48.07 6.72 -28.05
C LEU A 216 -48.55 6.71 -29.51
N THR A 217 -47.70 6.33 -30.47
CA THR A 217 -48.13 6.04 -31.86
C THR A 217 -48.57 4.59 -32.06
N GLU A 218 -48.33 3.70 -31.08
CA GLU A 218 -48.81 2.31 -31.05
C GLU A 218 -49.83 2.04 -29.93
N SER A 219 -50.32 3.09 -29.25
CA SER A 219 -51.09 3.00 -27.99
C SER A 219 -52.59 2.76 -28.16
N THR A 220 -53.01 1.87 -29.07
CA THR A 220 -54.40 1.37 -29.09
C THR A 220 -54.53 -0.08 -28.60
N HIS A 221 -53.44 -0.76 -28.21
CA HIS A 221 -53.49 -2.18 -27.80
C HIS A 221 -52.69 -2.56 -26.52
N LEU A 222 -52.31 -1.61 -25.67
CA LEU A 222 -51.38 -1.86 -24.53
C LEU A 222 -51.97 -2.58 -23.31
N ASP A 223 -53.29 -2.80 -23.22
CA ASP A 223 -53.92 -3.40 -22.01
C ASP A 223 -53.70 -4.92 -21.82
N ARG A 224 -52.97 -5.62 -22.71
CA ARG A 224 -52.81 -7.09 -22.63
C ARG A 224 -51.45 -7.66 -23.09
N ARG A 225 -50.32 -6.95 -22.90
CA ARG A 225 -48.99 -7.59 -23.07
C ARG A 225 -48.50 -8.18 -21.75
N SER A 226 -48.19 -9.48 -21.73
CA SER A 226 -47.58 -10.14 -20.58
C SER A 226 -46.17 -9.57 -20.33
N THR A 227 -45.72 -9.55 -19.07
CA THR A 227 -44.38 -9.08 -18.64
C THR A 227 -43.27 -9.69 -19.51
N ARG A 228 -43.42 -10.97 -19.88
CA ARG A 228 -42.52 -11.71 -20.75
C ARG A 228 -42.44 -11.15 -22.18
N SER A 229 -43.57 -10.77 -22.78
CA SER A 229 -43.59 -10.18 -24.13
C SER A 229 -42.89 -8.79 -24.20
N LEU A 230 -42.91 -8.04 -23.10
CA LEU A 230 -42.16 -6.78 -22.94
C LEU A 230 -40.65 -7.02 -22.84
N ILE A 231 -40.24 -8.04 -22.08
CA ILE A 231 -38.84 -8.46 -21.96
C ILE A 231 -38.33 -8.89 -23.34
N GLU A 232 -38.99 -9.87 -23.97
CA GLU A 232 -38.62 -10.41 -25.30
C GLU A 232 -38.45 -9.30 -26.36
N ALA A 233 -39.41 -8.38 -26.47
CA ALA A 233 -39.32 -7.25 -27.42
C ALA A 233 -38.12 -6.32 -27.15
N THR A 234 -37.79 -6.10 -25.87
CA THR A 234 -36.63 -5.26 -25.48
C THR A 234 -35.32 -5.99 -25.76
N ILE A 235 -35.26 -7.30 -25.47
CA ILE A 235 -34.11 -8.16 -25.74
C ILE A 235 -33.85 -8.22 -27.25
N ASP A 236 -34.86 -8.45 -28.07
CA ASP A 236 -34.72 -8.55 -29.53
C ASP A 236 -34.19 -7.25 -30.14
N SER A 237 -34.66 -6.09 -29.66
CA SER A 237 -34.16 -4.77 -30.05
C SER A 237 -32.67 -4.58 -29.72
N LEU A 238 -32.25 -4.99 -28.52
CA LEU A 238 -30.86 -4.87 -28.06
C LEU A 238 -29.93 -5.89 -28.75
N ILE A 239 -30.36 -7.15 -28.89
CA ILE A 239 -29.58 -8.21 -29.55
C ILE A 239 -29.45 -7.95 -31.05
N GLN A 240 -30.42 -7.32 -31.70
CA GLN A 240 -30.26 -6.82 -33.07
C GLN A 240 -29.17 -5.74 -33.16
N GLN A 241 -28.90 -4.97 -32.11
CA GLN A 241 -27.83 -3.97 -32.10
C GLN A 241 -26.45 -4.58 -31.82
N TYR A 242 -26.36 -5.55 -30.90
CA TYR A 242 -25.08 -6.14 -30.44
C TYR A 242 -24.66 -7.42 -31.16
N PHE A 243 -25.60 -8.19 -31.73
CA PHE A 243 -25.38 -9.56 -32.22
C PHE A 243 -25.94 -9.80 -33.64
N ASN A 244 -25.87 -8.81 -34.53
CA ASN A 244 -26.18 -9.03 -35.94
C ASN A 244 -25.25 -10.11 -36.52
N GLY A 245 -25.81 -11.24 -37.00
CA GLY A 245 -25.05 -12.31 -37.64
C GLY A 245 -24.85 -13.63 -36.88
N LEU A 246 -25.33 -13.81 -35.64
CA LEU A 246 -25.40 -15.16 -35.05
C LEU A 246 -26.41 -16.05 -35.80
N ASP A 247 -26.09 -17.34 -35.91
CA ASP A 247 -26.98 -18.38 -36.45
C ASP A 247 -28.34 -18.33 -35.73
N SER A 248 -29.45 -18.47 -36.46
CA SER A 248 -30.80 -18.21 -35.91
C SER A 248 -31.08 -19.02 -34.64
N LYS A 249 -30.55 -20.25 -34.59
CA LYS A 249 -30.61 -21.15 -33.43
C LYS A 249 -29.79 -20.68 -32.22
N ARG A 250 -28.61 -20.10 -32.44
CA ARG A 250 -27.77 -19.57 -31.33
C ARG A 250 -28.31 -18.24 -30.81
N LYS A 251 -28.88 -17.41 -31.69
CA LYS A 251 -29.62 -16.22 -31.28
C LYS A 251 -30.81 -16.59 -30.40
N SER A 252 -31.66 -17.52 -30.85
CA SER A 252 -32.81 -17.95 -30.07
C SER A 252 -32.41 -18.57 -28.73
N ALA A 253 -31.29 -19.31 -28.68
CA ALA A 253 -30.76 -19.86 -27.43
C ALA A 253 -30.27 -18.77 -26.47
N LYS A 254 -29.51 -17.77 -26.95
CA LYS A 254 -29.02 -16.66 -26.11
C LYS A 254 -30.16 -15.70 -25.71
N VAL A 255 -31.14 -15.47 -26.57
CA VAL A 255 -32.38 -14.74 -26.24
C VAL A 255 -33.10 -15.47 -25.10
N ALA A 256 -33.32 -16.79 -25.23
CA ALA A 256 -33.98 -17.57 -24.18
C ALA A 256 -33.21 -17.54 -22.86
N GLU A 257 -31.88 -17.66 -22.90
CA GLU A 257 -31.01 -17.54 -21.72
C GLU A 257 -31.13 -16.15 -21.05
N LEU A 258 -31.12 -15.07 -21.84
CA LEU A 258 -31.22 -13.70 -21.34
C LEU A 258 -32.62 -13.37 -20.81
N VAL A 259 -33.69 -13.86 -21.48
CA VAL A 259 -35.07 -13.74 -20.98
C VAL A 259 -35.18 -14.43 -19.62
N GLU A 260 -34.66 -15.64 -19.49
CA GLU A 260 -34.68 -16.38 -18.22
C GLU A 260 -33.90 -15.63 -17.12
N LYS A 261 -32.73 -15.06 -17.44
CA LYS A 261 -31.96 -14.22 -16.50
C LYS A 261 -32.75 -13.00 -16.03
N VAL A 262 -33.40 -12.28 -16.94
CA VAL A 262 -34.21 -11.10 -16.60
C VAL A 262 -35.44 -11.51 -15.78
N GLU A 263 -36.12 -12.59 -16.14
CA GLU A 263 -37.25 -13.15 -15.36
C GLU A 263 -36.80 -13.54 -13.94
N ARG A 264 -35.61 -14.13 -13.78
CA ARG A 264 -35.03 -14.45 -12.46
C ARG A 264 -34.75 -13.19 -11.63
N GLU A 265 -34.19 -12.14 -12.23
CA GLU A 265 -33.92 -10.88 -11.55
C GLU A 265 -35.21 -10.15 -11.15
N ILE A 266 -36.23 -10.13 -12.02
CA ILE A 266 -37.56 -9.63 -11.68
C ILE A 266 -38.16 -10.44 -10.53
N SER A 267 -38.10 -11.77 -10.62
CA SER A 267 -38.57 -12.67 -9.56
C SER A 267 -37.83 -12.43 -8.23
N ARG A 268 -36.53 -12.13 -8.27
CA ARG A 268 -35.75 -11.78 -7.08
C ARG A 268 -36.27 -10.47 -6.47
N ILE A 269 -36.52 -9.46 -7.29
CA ILE A 269 -37.05 -8.17 -6.84
C ILE A 269 -38.45 -8.33 -6.25
N GLU A 270 -39.33 -9.10 -6.90
CA GLU A 270 -40.66 -9.42 -6.38
C GLU A 270 -40.61 -10.14 -5.03
N PHE A 271 -39.67 -11.06 -4.86
CA PHE A 271 -39.50 -11.80 -3.62
C PHE A 271 -39.00 -10.87 -2.50
N GLN A 272 -37.95 -10.08 -2.76
CA GLN A 272 -37.36 -9.16 -1.78
C GLN A 272 -38.28 -7.99 -1.43
N ALA A 273 -39.11 -7.52 -2.37
CA ALA A 273 -40.14 -6.52 -2.12
C ALA A 273 -41.36 -7.08 -1.34
N GLY A 274 -41.39 -8.39 -1.04
CA GLY A 274 -42.52 -9.04 -0.37
C GLY A 274 -43.77 -9.20 -1.25
N ILE A 275 -43.68 -8.92 -2.55
CA ILE A 275 -44.80 -9.02 -3.50
C ILE A 275 -45.24 -10.48 -3.62
N LYS A 276 -44.31 -11.43 -3.78
CA LYS A 276 -44.64 -12.86 -3.86
C LYS A 276 -45.30 -13.40 -2.60
N GLN A 277 -44.90 -12.90 -1.44
CA GLN A 277 -45.52 -13.27 -0.15
C GLN A 277 -46.94 -12.72 -0.04
N ALA A 278 -47.14 -11.45 -0.44
CA ALA A 278 -48.45 -10.83 -0.51
C ALA A 278 -49.37 -11.58 -1.50
N GLU A 279 -48.85 -11.98 -2.66
CA GLU A 279 -49.59 -12.79 -3.64
C GLU A 279 -50.00 -14.15 -3.09
N ALA A 280 -49.10 -14.86 -2.40
CA ALA A 280 -49.38 -16.17 -1.85
C ALA A 280 -50.35 -16.13 -0.66
N LEU A 281 -50.19 -15.18 0.26
CA LEU A 281 -50.95 -15.12 1.52
C LEU A 281 -52.27 -14.35 1.39
N LEU A 282 -52.32 -13.32 0.55
CA LEU A 282 -53.50 -12.46 0.36
C LEU A 282 -54.29 -12.81 -0.90
N ALA A 283 -54.06 -14.01 -1.47
CA ALA A 283 -54.67 -14.53 -2.70
C ALA A 283 -56.21 -14.43 -2.77
N LYS A 284 -56.89 -14.26 -1.63
CA LYS A 284 -58.37 -14.15 -1.51
C LYS A 284 -58.91 -12.72 -1.29
N GLN A 285 -58.08 -11.68 -1.10
CA GLN A 285 -58.51 -10.28 -0.88
C GLN A 285 -58.43 -9.42 -2.16
N SER A 286 -59.33 -8.45 -2.34
CA SER A 286 -59.60 -7.67 -3.56
C SER A 286 -58.44 -7.48 -4.56
N HIS A 287 -58.66 -7.86 -5.82
CA HIS A 287 -57.70 -7.73 -6.93
C HIS A 287 -57.26 -6.28 -7.24
N SER A 288 -58.09 -5.27 -6.94
CA SER A 288 -57.83 -3.85 -7.26
C SER A 288 -56.68 -3.25 -6.45
N THR A 289 -56.66 -3.47 -5.13
CA THR A 289 -55.57 -3.01 -4.24
C THR A 289 -54.25 -3.73 -4.48
N ARG A 290 -54.27 -4.94 -5.06
CA ARG A 290 -53.05 -5.63 -5.50
C ARG A 290 -52.47 -5.01 -6.75
N HIS A 291 -53.28 -4.69 -7.75
CA HIS A 291 -52.81 -4.10 -9.00
C HIS A 291 -52.18 -2.72 -8.80
N GLU A 292 -52.72 -1.89 -7.90
CA GLU A 292 -52.13 -0.59 -7.52
C GLU A 292 -50.76 -0.73 -6.82
N LYS A 293 -50.61 -1.69 -5.90
CA LYS A 293 -49.30 -1.90 -5.24
C LYS A 293 -48.28 -2.54 -6.18
N TYR A 294 -48.71 -3.44 -7.07
CA TYR A 294 -47.85 -4.07 -8.08
C TYR A 294 -47.37 -3.08 -9.15
N THR A 295 -48.23 -2.13 -9.56
CA THR A 295 -47.85 -1.05 -10.49
C THR A 295 -46.87 -0.05 -9.90
N ASN A 296 -46.79 0.11 -8.57
CA ASN A 296 -45.83 1.01 -7.94
C ASN A 296 -44.37 0.50 -7.92
N TYR A 297 -44.15 -0.82 -7.99
CA TYR A 297 -42.81 -1.42 -7.94
C TYR A 297 -42.31 -1.92 -9.29
N LEU A 298 -43.19 -2.46 -10.15
CA LEU A 298 -42.84 -3.06 -11.44
C LEU A 298 -43.58 -2.38 -12.60
N THR A 299 -43.37 -1.07 -12.76
CA THR A 299 -43.87 -0.36 -13.94
C THR A 299 -43.26 -0.96 -15.22
N PRO A 300 -43.97 -0.94 -16.38
CA PRO A 300 -43.40 -1.37 -17.66
C PRO A 300 -42.07 -0.69 -17.99
N HIS A 301 -41.92 0.58 -17.58
CA HIS A 301 -40.67 1.34 -17.68
C HIS A 301 -39.54 0.74 -16.85
N PHE A 302 -39.81 0.42 -15.57
CA PHE A 302 -38.83 -0.22 -14.69
C PHE A 302 -38.36 -1.55 -15.28
N ILE A 303 -39.29 -2.36 -15.82
CA ILE A 303 -38.96 -3.64 -16.47
C ILE A 303 -38.07 -3.44 -17.69
N GLN A 304 -38.35 -2.45 -18.55
CA GLN A 304 -37.50 -2.15 -19.71
C GLN A 304 -36.10 -1.67 -19.32
N ARG A 305 -36.00 -0.76 -18.34
CA ARG A 305 -34.72 -0.25 -17.83
C ARG A 305 -33.90 -1.37 -17.19
N LEU A 306 -34.55 -2.23 -16.39
CA LEU A 306 -33.94 -3.40 -15.76
C LEU A 306 -33.46 -4.40 -16.81
N THR A 307 -34.29 -4.70 -17.81
CA THR A 307 -33.93 -5.58 -18.94
C THR A 307 -32.69 -5.06 -19.65
N ARG A 308 -32.63 -3.76 -19.96
CA ARG A 308 -31.45 -3.15 -20.59
C ARG A 308 -30.20 -3.23 -19.72
N SER A 309 -30.31 -2.89 -18.43
CA SER A 309 -29.18 -2.93 -17.49
C SER A 309 -28.63 -4.36 -17.32
N VAL A 310 -29.51 -5.36 -17.15
CA VAL A 310 -29.12 -6.77 -17.02
C VAL A 310 -28.39 -7.25 -18.29
N ILE A 311 -28.90 -6.92 -19.47
CA ILE A 311 -28.27 -7.34 -20.74
C ILE A 311 -26.92 -6.64 -20.95
N GLU A 312 -26.84 -5.32 -20.74
CA GLU A 312 -25.58 -4.58 -20.91
C GLU A 312 -24.50 -5.05 -19.92
N ASN A 313 -24.89 -5.37 -18.67
CA ASN A 313 -23.99 -5.90 -17.66
C ASN A 313 -23.58 -7.35 -17.94
N GLU A 314 -24.49 -8.18 -18.48
CA GLU A 314 -24.18 -9.55 -18.90
C GLU A 314 -23.19 -9.54 -20.08
N ILE A 315 -23.40 -8.68 -21.08
CA ILE A 315 -22.45 -8.54 -22.20
C ILE A 315 -21.08 -8.10 -21.70
N LEU A 316 -21.04 -7.12 -20.78
CA LEU A 316 -19.79 -6.65 -20.21
C LEU A 316 -19.07 -7.75 -19.41
N THR A 317 -19.81 -8.57 -18.66
CA THR A 317 -19.24 -9.66 -17.85
C THR A 317 -18.91 -10.92 -18.67
N ASP A 318 -19.55 -11.12 -19.82
CA ASP A 318 -19.12 -12.12 -20.82
C ASP A 318 -17.74 -11.73 -21.41
N GLU A 319 -17.46 -10.42 -21.54
CA GLU A 319 -16.17 -9.91 -22.03
C GLU A 319 -15.09 -9.81 -20.94
N PHE A 320 -15.48 -9.37 -19.74
CA PHE A 320 -14.62 -9.23 -18.57
C PHE A 320 -15.24 -10.00 -17.40
N PRO A 321 -14.94 -11.31 -17.25
CA PRO A 321 -15.63 -12.20 -16.31
C PRO A 321 -15.15 -12.04 -14.86
N ILE A 322 -15.16 -10.81 -14.37
CA ILE A 322 -14.76 -10.40 -13.01
C ILE A 322 -16.03 -10.07 -12.22
N TYR A 323 -16.21 -10.73 -11.09
CA TYR A 323 -17.44 -10.65 -10.31
C TYR A 323 -17.17 -10.31 -8.85
N PHE A 324 -18.05 -9.49 -8.29
CA PHE A 324 -18.10 -9.19 -6.85
C PHE A 324 -18.83 -10.30 -6.09
N LYS A 325 -18.28 -10.74 -4.95
CA LYS A 325 -18.86 -11.80 -4.12
C LYS A 325 -19.51 -11.25 -2.85
N TYR A 326 -18.72 -10.62 -1.98
CA TYR A 326 -19.15 -9.95 -0.74
C TYR A 326 -18.00 -9.09 -0.21
N PHE A 327 -18.26 -8.34 0.87
CA PHE A 327 -17.30 -7.49 1.55
C PHE A 327 -17.40 -7.66 3.07
N GLU A 328 -16.27 -7.50 3.76
CA GLU A 328 -16.16 -7.51 5.22
C GLU A 328 -15.69 -6.12 5.66
N ILE A 329 -16.33 -5.55 6.69
CA ILE A 329 -15.96 -4.25 7.26
C ILE A 329 -15.69 -4.44 8.74
N GLU A 330 -14.48 -4.13 9.16
CA GLU A 330 -14.04 -4.17 10.55
C GLU A 330 -13.65 -2.76 11.01
N LYS A 331 -14.07 -2.38 12.23
CA LYS A 331 -13.58 -1.15 12.87
C LYS A 331 -12.21 -1.44 13.49
N MET A 332 -11.20 -0.73 13.03
CA MET A 332 -9.82 -0.94 13.47
C MET A 332 -9.53 -0.16 14.76
N ARG A 333 -8.63 -0.72 15.58
CA ARG A 333 -7.87 0.05 16.58
C ARG A 333 -6.72 0.76 15.85
N PRO A 334 -6.22 1.91 16.30
CA PRO A 334 -6.55 2.60 17.55
C PRO A 334 -7.95 3.21 17.54
N LEU A 335 -8.52 3.32 18.74
CA LEU A 335 -9.78 4.03 18.95
C LEU A 335 -9.60 5.54 18.66
N PRO A 336 -10.71 6.29 18.48
CA PRO A 336 -10.66 7.72 18.23
C PRO A 336 -9.74 8.43 19.21
N LEU A 337 -8.85 9.27 18.69
CA LEU A 337 -7.92 10.05 19.48
C LEU A 337 -8.64 11.25 20.06
N TYR A 338 -8.46 11.51 21.36
CA TYR A 338 -9.06 12.64 22.05
C TYR A 338 -7.99 13.48 22.74
N VAL A 339 -8.13 14.80 22.61
CA VAL A 339 -7.24 15.78 23.23
C VAL A 339 -7.60 15.89 24.72
N GLN A 340 -6.61 15.87 25.59
CA GLN A 340 -6.84 16.11 27.01
C GLN A 340 -7.36 17.54 27.23
N ARG A 341 -8.49 17.69 27.92
CA ARG A 341 -9.08 19.00 28.28
C ARG A 341 -9.21 19.11 29.79
N GLU A 342 -9.28 20.34 30.31
CA GLU A 342 -9.37 20.63 31.76
C GLU A 342 -10.55 19.95 32.47
N GLY A 343 -11.59 19.52 31.74
CA GLY A 343 -12.75 18.77 32.27
C GLY A 343 -12.77 17.26 31.99
N GLN A 344 -11.76 16.71 31.31
CA GLN A 344 -11.62 15.28 31.02
C GLN A 344 -10.28 14.77 31.56
N GLU A 345 -10.34 13.95 32.60
CA GLU A 345 -9.13 13.41 33.26
C GLU A 345 -8.26 12.58 32.30
N SER A 346 -8.88 11.97 31.28
CA SER A 346 -8.20 11.16 30.28
C SER A 346 -8.15 11.88 28.93
N GLY A 347 -6.98 11.81 28.28
CA GLY A 347 -6.69 12.28 26.93
C GLY A 347 -5.55 11.44 26.34
N LEU A 348 -5.59 11.16 25.04
CA LEU A 348 -4.54 10.40 24.34
C LEU A 348 -3.60 11.29 23.52
N LEU A 349 -3.99 12.56 23.33
CA LEU A 349 -3.19 13.59 22.70
C LEU A 349 -2.87 14.72 23.69
N ASN A 350 -1.61 15.14 23.70
CA ASN A 350 -1.14 16.22 24.56
C ASN A 350 -1.33 17.58 23.86
N PRO A 351 -2.22 18.46 24.34
CA PRO A 351 -2.49 19.75 23.69
C PRO A 351 -1.25 20.65 23.60
N GLN A 352 -0.29 20.53 24.52
CA GLN A 352 0.93 21.35 24.54
C GLN A 352 1.92 20.98 23.43
N LEU A 353 1.73 19.82 22.77
CA LEU A 353 2.56 19.39 21.65
C LEU A 353 1.95 19.76 20.28
N LEU A 354 0.71 20.23 20.28
CA LEU A 354 -0.03 20.54 19.05
C LEU A 354 0.22 21.97 18.62
N GLU A 355 0.55 22.16 17.35
CA GLU A 355 0.63 23.49 16.74
C GLU A 355 -0.78 23.97 16.36
N PRO A 356 -1.27 25.11 16.91
CA PRO A 356 -2.67 25.53 16.78
C PRO A 356 -3.18 25.72 15.35
N GLU A 357 -2.30 26.02 14.39
CA GLU A 357 -2.67 26.28 13.00
C GLU A 357 -2.56 25.04 12.10
N GLU A 358 -1.60 24.14 12.36
CA GLU A 358 -1.36 22.96 11.49
C GLU A 358 -2.03 21.68 12.02
N ASP A 359 -1.97 21.46 13.33
CA ASP A 359 -2.38 20.19 13.93
C ASP A 359 -3.86 20.21 14.33
N GLN A 360 -4.43 21.38 14.63
CA GLN A 360 -5.82 21.54 15.05
C GLN A 360 -6.80 21.06 13.96
N ASP A 361 -6.58 21.47 12.71
CA ASP A 361 -7.36 21.00 11.55
C ASP A 361 -7.15 19.52 11.26
N SER A 362 -5.97 19.01 11.59
CA SER A 362 -5.66 17.58 11.46
C SER A 362 -6.33 16.72 12.54
N ILE A 363 -6.69 17.30 13.68
CA ILE A 363 -7.27 16.55 14.81
C ILE A 363 -8.79 16.72 14.87
N ASN A 364 -9.31 17.86 14.41
CA ASN A 364 -10.74 18.14 14.34
C ASN A 364 -11.46 17.05 13.51
N GLY A 365 -12.28 16.25 14.20
CA GLY A 365 -13.04 15.15 13.62
C GLY A 365 -12.48 13.74 13.88
N LEU A 366 -11.18 13.60 14.20
CA LEU A 366 -10.59 12.30 14.57
C LEU A 366 -11.22 11.72 15.83
N GLU A 367 -11.63 12.58 16.78
CA GLU A 367 -12.34 12.21 18.01
C GLU A 367 -13.63 11.40 17.76
N ARG A 368 -14.21 11.48 16.56
CA ARG A 368 -15.48 10.82 16.20
C ARG A 368 -15.35 9.85 15.03
N GLN A 369 -14.15 9.65 14.50
CA GLN A 369 -13.92 8.82 13.33
C GLN A 369 -13.12 7.57 13.68
N PHE A 370 -13.60 6.44 13.17
CA PHE A 370 -12.89 5.17 13.24
C PHE A 370 -12.22 4.92 11.89
N ALA A 371 -11.01 4.36 11.93
CA ALA A 371 -10.46 3.71 10.77
C ALA A 371 -11.19 2.39 10.53
N TYR A 372 -11.44 2.07 9.26
CA TYR A 372 -12.04 0.81 8.84
C TYR A 372 -11.03 -0.04 8.10
N LYS A 373 -11.09 -1.34 8.31
CA LYS A 373 -10.47 -2.34 7.46
C LYS A 373 -11.57 -2.96 6.62
N VAL A 374 -11.45 -2.79 5.31
CA VAL A 374 -12.42 -3.28 4.33
C VAL A 374 -11.75 -4.31 3.46
N LYS A 375 -12.30 -5.53 3.46
CA LYS A 375 -11.84 -6.64 2.64
C LYS A 375 -12.93 -7.00 1.65
N VAL A 376 -12.60 -6.98 0.36
CA VAL A 376 -13.55 -7.25 -0.72
C VAL A 376 -13.16 -8.53 -1.43
N HIS A 377 -14.14 -9.42 -1.60
CA HIS A 377 -13.96 -10.73 -2.20
C HIS A 377 -14.48 -10.73 -3.63
N PHE A 378 -13.64 -11.21 -4.55
CA PHE A 378 -13.93 -11.29 -5.97
C PHE A 378 -13.76 -12.73 -6.47
N TYR A 379 -14.32 -12.99 -7.65
CA TYR A 379 -13.95 -14.17 -8.41
C TYR A 379 -13.87 -13.87 -9.91
N ILE A 380 -12.97 -14.58 -10.59
CA ILE A 380 -12.83 -14.55 -12.05
C ILE A 380 -13.21 -15.91 -12.61
N LYS A 381 -14.07 -15.93 -13.63
CA LYS A 381 -14.27 -17.15 -14.44
C LYS A 381 -13.14 -17.23 -15.46
N LEU A 382 -12.31 -18.25 -15.35
CA LEU A 382 -11.11 -18.38 -16.16
C LEU A 382 -11.47 -18.95 -17.55
N PRO A 383 -10.90 -18.39 -18.63
CA PRO A 383 -10.96 -19.01 -19.95
C PRO A 383 -10.35 -20.42 -19.93
N ASP A 384 -10.86 -21.33 -20.76
CA ASP A 384 -10.32 -22.68 -20.89
C ASP A 384 -8.83 -22.69 -21.29
N SER A 385 -8.39 -21.66 -22.02
CA SER A 385 -7.02 -21.45 -22.48
C SER A 385 -6.09 -20.78 -21.47
N TYR A 386 -6.57 -20.47 -20.25
CA TYR A 386 -5.73 -19.81 -19.24
C TYR A 386 -4.72 -20.79 -18.63
N GLU A 387 -3.45 -20.37 -18.61
CA GLU A 387 -2.35 -21.08 -17.95
C GLU A 387 -1.93 -20.32 -16.70
N THR A 388 -1.87 -21.04 -15.57
CA THR A 388 -1.49 -20.49 -14.27
C THR A 388 0.02 -20.25 -14.20
N GLU A 389 0.43 -19.05 -13.81
CA GLU A 389 1.85 -18.69 -13.70
C GLU A 389 2.41 -19.08 -12.32
N PHE A 390 1.56 -19.11 -11.28
CA PHE A 390 1.91 -19.51 -9.91
C PHE A 390 1.05 -20.68 -9.38
N PRO A 391 1.24 -21.92 -9.86
CA PRO A 391 0.38 -23.06 -9.53
C PRO A 391 0.36 -23.45 -8.05
N ASN A 392 1.42 -23.14 -7.30
CA ASN A 392 1.56 -23.49 -5.88
C ASN A 392 0.95 -22.43 -4.93
N VAL A 393 0.47 -21.32 -5.46
CA VAL A 393 0.03 -20.16 -4.67
C VAL A 393 -1.49 -20.10 -4.56
N ILE A 394 -2.22 -20.26 -5.67
CA ILE A 394 -3.69 -20.11 -5.64
C ILE A 394 -4.38 -21.42 -6.05
N THR A 395 -5.38 -21.81 -5.26
CA THR A 395 -6.25 -22.93 -5.58
C THR A 395 -7.32 -22.49 -6.59
N ILE A 396 -7.20 -22.94 -7.84
CA ILE A 396 -8.28 -22.80 -8.82
C ILE A 396 -9.37 -23.81 -8.48
N LYS A 397 -10.60 -23.32 -8.28
CA LYS A 397 -11.76 -24.18 -8.03
C LYS A 397 -12.40 -24.58 -9.35
N GLN A 398 -12.84 -25.84 -9.42
CA GLN A 398 -13.60 -26.34 -10.55
C GLN A 398 -15.08 -26.40 -10.14
N GLU A 399 -15.91 -25.53 -10.71
CA GLU A 399 -17.37 -25.57 -10.55
C GLU A 399 -17.99 -26.26 -11.77
N LEU A 400 -19.26 -26.66 -11.67
CA LEU A 400 -20.00 -27.36 -12.74
C LEU A 400 -19.98 -26.53 -14.04
N GLY A 401 -19.02 -26.84 -14.93
CA GLY A 401 -18.90 -26.24 -16.26
C GLY A 401 -17.84 -25.15 -16.45
N TYR A 402 -17.10 -24.70 -15.42
CA TYR A 402 -16.01 -23.72 -15.60
C TYR A 402 -14.96 -23.72 -14.47
N LYS A 403 -13.77 -23.16 -14.76
CA LYS A 403 -12.71 -22.91 -13.78
C LYS A 403 -12.86 -21.51 -13.16
N ARG A 404 -12.62 -21.41 -11.85
CA ARG A 404 -12.83 -20.18 -11.07
C ARG A 404 -11.61 -19.85 -10.21
N LEU A 405 -11.17 -18.59 -10.28
CA LEU A 405 -10.15 -18.00 -9.41
C LEU A 405 -10.83 -17.12 -8.35
N ASP A 406 -10.76 -17.53 -7.07
CA ASP A 406 -11.24 -16.73 -5.94
C ASP A 406 -10.07 -15.93 -5.34
N PHE A 407 -10.29 -14.64 -5.08
CA PHE A 407 -9.29 -13.80 -4.41
C PHE A 407 -9.97 -12.68 -3.60
N SER A 408 -9.18 -12.00 -2.78
CA SER A 408 -9.63 -10.84 -2.01
C SER A 408 -8.56 -9.78 -1.94
N GLU A 409 -8.98 -8.52 -1.89
CA GLU A 409 -8.11 -7.37 -1.70
C GLU A 409 -8.57 -6.60 -0.47
N GLU A 410 -7.61 -6.07 0.28
CA GLU A 410 -7.84 -5.42 1.58
C GLU A 410 -7.30 -3.99 1.57
N ILE A 411 -8.04 -3.07 2.17
CA ILE A 411 -7.63 -1.69 2.38
C ILE A 411 -7.99 -1.23 3.79
N THR A 412 -7.15 -0.38 4.37
CA THR A 412 -7.40 0.28 5.66
C THR A 412 -7.33 1.78 5.50
N GLY A 413 -8.06 2.51 6.34
CA GLY A 413 -7.99 3.96 6.42
C GLY A 413 -9.22 4.59 7.07
N ILE A 414 -9.28 5.93 7.02
CA ILE A 414 -10.46 6.68 7.44
C ILE A 414 -11.28 7.06 6.20
N GLY A 415 -12.60 6.93 6.30
CA GLY A 415 -13.52 7.28 5.21
C GLY A 415 -14.78 6.43 5.24
N SER A 416 -15.68 6.70 4.29
CA SER A 416 -16.91 5.90 4.17
C SER A 416 -16.58 4.47 3.72
N PRO A 417 -17.32 3.43 4.17
CA PRO A 417 -17.13 2.08 3.67
C PRO A 417 -17.25 1.97 2.14
N LEU A 418 -18.15 2.74 1.52
CA LEU A 418 -18.30 2.76 0.07
C LEU A 418 -17.03 3.25 -0.63
N SER A 419 -16.42 4.35 -0.14
CA SER A 419 -15.16 4.87 -0.68
C SER A 419 -14.02 3.85 -0.57
N HIS A 420 -13.94 3.10 0.53
CA HIS A 420 -12.95 2.02 0.67
C HIS A 420 -13.19 0.90 -0.35
N ILE A 421 -14.43 0.45 -0.52
CA ILE A 421 -14.76 -0.60 -1.50
C ILE A 421 -14.42 -0.13 -2.92
N ILE A 422 -14.74 1.13 -3.27
CA ILE A 422 -14.37 1.72 -4.56
C ILE A 422 -12.85 1.77 -4.74
N ALA A 423 -12.10 2.17 -3.72
CA ALA A 423 -10.64 2.17 -3.77
C ALA A 423 -10.07 0.76 -3.97
N VAL A 424 -10.69 -0.27 -3.38
CA VAL A 424 -10.34 -1.68 -3.62
C VAL A 424 -10.63 -2.07 -5.07
N ILE A 425 -11.78 -1.68 -5.62
CA ILE A 425 -12.10 -1.95 -7.04
C ILE A 425 -11.07 -1.30 -7.96
N ASN A 426 -10.67 -0.05 -7.70
CA ASN A 426 -9.62 0.64 -8.46
C ASN A 426 -8.28 -0.14 -8.41
N ARG A 427 -7.89 -0.62 -7.22
CA ARG A 427 -6.67 -1.43 -7.04
C ARG A 427 -6.70 -2.75 -7.78
N VAL A 428 -7.85 -3.41 -7.81
CA VAL A 428 -7.99 -4.70 -8.48
C VAL A 428 -8.01 -4.53 -10.00
N LEU A 429 -8.74 -3.53 -10.51
CA LEU A 429 -9.02 -3.41 -11.95
C LEU A 429 -8.02 -2.57 -12.75
N ILE A 430 -7.27 -1.67 -12.11
CA ILE A 430 -6.49 -0.65 -12.84
C ILE A 430 -5.02 -0.64 -12.40
N TRP A 431 -4.75 -1.00 -11.15
CA TRP A 431 -3.42 -0.87 -10.56
C TRP A 431 -2.47 -2.00 -10.99
N ASP A 432 -1.25 -1.63 -11.44
CA ASP A 432 -0.18 -2.57 -11.82
C ASP A 432 -0.60 -3.56 -12.91
N ILE A 433 -1.36 -3.08 -13.91
CA ILE A 433 -1.70 -3.85 -15.09
C ILE A 433 -0.91 -3.25 -16.27
N PRO A 434 0.05 -3.99 -16.86
CA PRO A 434 0.93 -3.45 -17.90
C PRO A 434 0.22 -2.79 -19.08
N VAL A 435 -0.93 -3.30 -19.54
CA VAL A 435 -1.67 -2.62 -20.62
C VAL A 435 -2.28 -1.26 -20.22
N LEU A 436 -2.34 -0.94 -18.93
CA LEU A 436 -2.90 0.30 -18.39
C LEU A 436 -1.83 1.23 -17.78
N GLN A 437 -0.54 0.93 -17.95
CA GLN A 437 0.57 1.62 -17.29
C GLN A 437 0.64 3.15 -17.52
N ASP A 438 0.10 3.65 -18.63
CA ASP A 438 0.15 5.08 -18.97
C ASP A 438 -0.90 5.91 -18.20
N TYR A 439 -1.85 5.24 -17.53
CA TYR A 439 -2.99 5.85 -16.84
C TYR A 439 -2.80 5.89 -15.34
N LEU A 440 -3.26 6.98 -14.69
CA LEU A 440 -3.33 6.98 -13.23
C LEU A 440 -4.36 5.94 -12.78
N PRO A 441 -4.06 5.05 -11.82
CA PRO A 441 -4.97 3.96 -11.41
C PRO A 441 -6.15 4.42 -10.54
N ILE A 442 -6.59 5.67 -10.73
CA ILE A 442 -7.71 6.29 -10.02
C ILE A 442 -8.54 7.04 -11.07
N PRO A 443 -9.75 6.54 -11.37
CA PRO A 443 -10.71 7.27 -12.18
C PRO A 443 -11.25 8.49 -11.43
N ASP A 444 -11.53 9.56 -12.16
CA ASP A 444 -12.28 10.75 -11.72
C ASP A 444 -13.77 10.42 -11.70
N GLU A 445 -14.39 10.43 -10.51
CA GLU A 445 -15.82 10.17 -10.33
C GLU A 445 -16.65 11.44 -10.55
N ILE A 446 -17.27 11.53 -11.73
CA ILE A 446 -18.04 12.69 -12.16
C ILE A 446 -19.42 12.73 -11.49
N LEU A 447 -20.06 11.56 -11.39
CA LEU A 447 -21.39 11.44 -10.83
C LEU A 447 -21.58 10.09 -10.17
N SER A 448 -22.09 10.11 -8.94
CA SER A 448 -22.65 8.96 -8.25
C SER A 448 -24.03 9.32 -7.74
N ASN A 449 -25.05 8.55 -8.11
CA ASN A 449 -26.44 8.84 -7.74
C ASN A 449 -27.25 7.58 -7.48
N ASP A 450 -27.91 7.54 -6.33
CA ASP A 450 -28.80 6.47 -5.91
C ASP A 450 -30.26 6.94 -5.92
N GLU A 451 -31.15 6.19 -6.56
CA GLU A 451 -32.58 6.46 -6.68
C GLU A 451 -33.39 5.35 -6.00
N LEU A 452 -34.23 5.72 -5.02
CA LEU A 452 -35.16 4.80 -4.37
C LEU A 452 -36.41 4.60 -5.24
N VAL A 453 -36.74 3.34 -5.53
CA VAL A 453 -37.89 2.94 -6.35
C VAL A 453 -39.06 2.56 -5.46
N GLY A 454 -40.27 3.04 -5.77
CA GLY A 454 -41.49 2.65 -5.07
C GLY A 454 -41.88 3.52 -3.86
N SER A 455 -41.28 4.71 -3.70
CA SER A 455 -41.62 5.71 -2.67
C SER A 455 -41.51 5.25 -1.21
N SER A 456 -40.93 4.07 -0.95
CA SER A 456 -40.64 3.55 0.38
C SER A 456 -39.14 3.38 0.57
N ASN A 457 -38.65 3.60 1.81
CA ASN A 457 -37.25 3.38 2.18
C ASN A 457 -36.85 1.90 2.18
N HIS A 458 -37.79 0.99 1.90
CA HIS A 458 -37.59 -0.46 1.83
C HIS A 458 -37.74 -1.00 0.40
N GLY A 459 -37.92 -0.10 -0.58
CA GLY A 459 -38.00 -0.44 -1.99
C GLY A 459 -36.63 -0.70 -2.62
N PRO A 460 -36.59 -1.17 -3.87
CA PRO A 460 -35.34 -1.37 -4.58
C PRO A 460 -34.60 -0.04 -4.79
N VAL A 461 -33.27 -0.10 -4.71
CA VAL A 461 -32.34 0.99 -4.96
C VAL A 461 -31.76 0.84 -6.36
N TRP A 462 -31.75 1.93 -7.12
CA TRP A 462 -31.07 2.03 -8.39
C TRP A 462 -29.83 2.92 -8.25
N SER A 463 -28.64 2.39 -8.54
CA SER A 463 -27.41 3.20 -8.51
C SER A 463 -26.85 3.44 -9.90
N TYR A 464 -26.29 4.64 -10.07
CA TYR A 464 -25.61 5.10 -11.29
C TYR A 464 -24.24 5.68 -10.91
N SER A 465 -23.18 5.23 -11.58
CA SER A 465 -21.81 5.75 -11.44
C SER A 465 -21.25 6.14 -12.82
N LEU A 466 -20.62 7.31 -12.91
CA LEU A 466 -19.98 7.84 -14.12
C LEU A 466 -18.54 8.24 -13.82
N VAL A 467 -17.59 7.69 -14.59
CA VAL A 467 -16.15 7.86 -14.33
C VAL A 467 -15.36 8.18 -15.60
N LYS A 468 -14.23 8.88 -15.45
CA LYS A 468 -13.22 9.12 -16.50
C LYS A 468 -11.83 8.67 -16.03
N LEU A 469 -10.96 8.32 -16.97
CA LEU A 469 -9.56 7.98 -16.69
C LEU A 469 -8.62 8.90 -17.46
N TYR A 470 -7.60 9.41 -16.78
CA TYR A 470 -6.61 10.31 -17.35
C TYR A 470 -5.22 9.69 -17.36
N LYS A 471 -4.39 10.11 -18.31
CA LYS A 471 -2.99 9.72 -18.39
C LYS A 471 -2.15 10.51 -17.39
N PHE A 472 -1.03 9.94 -16.94
CA PHE A 472 -0.09 10.64 -16.06
C PHE A 472 0.40 11.96 -16.67
N GLU A 473 0.78 11.95 -17.95
CA GLU A 473 1.29 13.13 -18.65
C GLU A 473 0.27 14.29 -18.70
N ASP A 474 -1.02 13.96 -18.81
CA ASP A 474 -2.09 14.97 -18.85
C ASP A 474 -2.30 15.59 -17.47
N ILE A 475 -2.25 14.79 -16.41
CA ILE A 475 -2.40 15.26 -15.03
C ILE A 475 -1.20 16.11 -14.61
N ASP A 476 0.02 15.64 -14.90
CA ASP A 476 1.24 16.36 -14.54
C ASP A 476 1.29 17.72 -15.28
N ARG A 477 0.91 17.75 -16.57
CA ARG A 477 0.76 19.02 -17.30
C ARG A 477 -0.36 19.90 -16.73
N ALA A 478 -1.48 19.33 -16.31
CA ALA A 478 -2.57 20.07 -15.67
C ALA A 478 -2.14 20.68 -14.32
N ILE A 479 -1.24 20.03 -13.58
CA ILE A 479 -0.63 20.56 -12.36
C ILE A 479 0.31 21.72 -12.71
N ASP A 480 1.23 21.51 -13.66
CA ASP A 480 2.25 22.49 -14.05
C ASP A 480 1.64 23.76 -14.65
N GLU A 481 0.65 23.62 -15.54
CA GLU A 481 -0.05 24.73 -16.19
C GLU A 481 -1.19 25.31 -15.33
N GLN A 482 -1.48 24.71 -14.16
CA GLN A 482 -2.58 25.09 -13.26
C GLN A 482 -3.99 25.09 -13.88
N ILE A 483 -4.21 24.30 -14.94
CA ILE A 483 -5.50 24.15 -15.66
C ILE A 483 -6.17 22.81 -15.36
N THR A 484 -7.46 22.59 -15.63
CA THR A 484 -8.12 21.32 -15.29
C THR A 484 -7.64 20.16 -16.17
N CYS A 485 -7.71 18.91 -15.68
CA CYS A 485 -7.36 17.74 -16.49
C CYS A 485 -8.21 17.66 -17.77
N GLU A 486 -9.46 18.12 -17.72
CA GLU A 486 -10.34 18.18 -18.89
C GLU A 486 -9.86 19.17 -19.97
N GLN A 487 -9.15 20.23 -19.58
CA GLN A 487 -8.59 21.22 -20.50
C GLN A 487 -7.33 20.69 -21.20
N VAL A 488 -6.61 19.75 -20.58
CA VAL A 488 -5.39 19.14 -21.13
C VAL A 488 -5.68 17.88 -21.94
N ALA A 489 -6.58 17.03 -21.43
CA ALA A 489 -6.75 15.67 -21.93
C ALA A 489 -7.36 15.67 -23.33
N THR A 490 -6.60 15.17 -24.30
CA THR A 490 -7.14 14.90 -25.64
C THR A 490 -8.03 13.66 -25.60
N ALA A 491 -9.34 13.87 -25.50
CA ALA A 491 -10.40 12.86 -25.70
C ALA A 491 -10.55 11.75 -24.62
N SER A 492 -10.61 12.10 -23.33
CA SER A 492 -11.06 11.13 -22.30
C SER A 492 -12.60 10.95 -22.36
N GLU A 493 -13.07 9.82 -22.86
CA GLU A 493 -14.50 9.47 -22.85
C GLU A 493 -14.95 9.03 -21.44
N ALA A 494 -16.17 9.39 -21.05
CA ALA A 494 -16.74 8.97 -19.77
C ALA A 494 -17.45 7.61 -19.88
N ALA A 495 -17.28 6.77 -18.87
CA ALA A 495 -17.88 5.44 -18.77
C ALA A 495 -18.93 5.42 -17.65
N TYR A 496 -20.11 4.88 -17.94
CA TYR A 496 -21.18 4.74 -16.96
C TYR A 496 -21.32 3.30 -16.47
N GLY A 497 -21.90 3.11 -15.29
CA GLY A 497 -22.34 1.82 -14.75
C GLY A 497 -23.68 1.96 -14.04
N GLU A 498 -24.56 0.97 -14.22
CA GLU A 498 -25.89 0.95 -13.62
C GLU A 498 -26.19 -0.42 -13.01
N PHE A 499 -26.79 -0.42 -11.82
CA PHE A 499 -27.24 -1.63 -11.14
C PHE A 499 -28.49 -1.37 -10.29
N CYS A 500 -29.34 -2.39 -10.11
CA CYS A 500 -30.56 -2.33 -9.31
C CYS A 500 -30.61 -3.50 -8.31
N GLY A 501 -30.92 -3.20 -7.05
CA GLY A 501 -31.00 -4.19 -5.96
C GLY A 501 -31.69 -3.61 -4.73
N PHE A 502 -31.40 -4.12 -3.52
CA PHE A 502 -32.04 -3.65 -2.28
C PHE A 502 -31.05 -3.09 -1.26
N ASP A 503 -29.83 -3.61 -1.23
CA ASP A 503 -28.77 -3.07 -0.37
C ASP A 503 -28.08 -1.90 -1.07
N LEU A 504 -28.21 -0.69 -0.51
CA LEU A 504 -27.62 0.53 -1.06
C LEU A 504 -26.12 0.36 -1.36
N ILE A 505 -25.35 -0.18 -0.41
CA ILE A 505 -23.89 -0.32 -0.57
C ILE A 505 -23.60 -1.34 -1.67
N GLU A 506 -24.24 -2.51 -1.63
CA GLU A 506 -24.03 -3.54 -2.66
C GLU A 506 -24.36 -3.03 -4.07
N VAL A 507 -25.46 -2.27 -4.20
CA VAL A 507 -25.92 -1.72 -5.47
C VAL A 507 -24.95 -0.67 -6.00
N SER A 508 -24.53 0.30 -5.17
CA SER A 508 -23.55 1.31 -5.58
C SER A 508 -22.21 0.69 -5.93
N VAL A 509 -21.79 -0.35 -5.21
CA VAL A 509 -20.55 -1.10 -5.48
C VAL A 509 -20.60 -1.82 -6.83
N LYS A 510 -21.72 -2.49 -7.15
CA LYS A 510 -21.89 -3.15 -8.44
C LYS A 510 -21.97 -2.15 -9.60
N ALA A 511 -22.65 -1.02 -9.42
CA ALA A 511 -22.65 0.06 -10.40
C ALA A 511 -21.24 0.61 -10.64
N ALA A 512 -20.48 0.86 -9.55
CA ALA A 512 -19.09 1.30 -9.61
C ALA A 512 -18.17 0.31 -10.32
N LEU A 513 -18.33 -1.00 -10.07
CA LEU A 513 -17.59 -2.08 -10.74
C LEU A 513 -17.88 -2.06 -12.25
N HIS A 514 -19.15 -2.02 -12.65
CA HIS A 514 -19.53 -2.00 -14.06
C HIS A 514 -19.05 -0.74 -14.79
N ALA A 515 -19.07 0.43 -14.14
CA ALA A 515 -18.54 1.67 -14.71
C ALA A 515 -17.04 1.53 -15.06
N ARG A 516 -16.26 0.91 -14.17
CA ARG A 516 -14.81 0.73 -14.34
C ARG A 516 -14.46 -0.37 -15.35
N LEU A 517 -15.23 -1.47 -15.40
CA LEU A 517 -15.07 -2.46 -16.47
C LEU A 517 -15.39 -1.87 -17.84
N ARG A 518 -16.43 -1.04 -17.94
CA ARG A 518 -16.81 -0.36 -19.18
C ARG A 518 -15.77 0.69 -19.59
N LEU A 519 -15.17 1.38 -18.63
CA LEU A 519 -14.04 2.28 -18.86
C LEU A 519 -12.87 1.54 -19.53
N ILE A 520 -12.48 0.37 -19.01
CA ILE A 520 -11.41 -0.46 -19.60
C ILE A 520 -11.78 -0.92 -21.01
N GLN A 521 -13.03 -1.30 -21.23
CA GLN A 521 -13.55 -1.64 -22.56
C GLN A 521 -13.41 -0.46 -23.54
N GLN A 522 -13.71 0.77 -23.11
CA GLN A 522 -13.66 1.98 -23.93
C GLN A 522 -12.24 2.42 -24.29
N LEU A 523 -11.24 2.10 -23.46
CA LEU A 523 -9.83 2.35 -23.74
C LEU A 523 -9.31 1.53 -24.94
N GLY A 524 -10.03 0.48 -25.36
CA GLY A 524 -9.66 -0.33 -26.51
C GLY A 524 -8.52 -1.31 -26.25
N VAL A 525 -8.29 -1.65 -24.97
CA VAL A 525 -7.31 -2.65 -24.53
C VAL A 525 -7.73 -4.05 -24.98
N ASP A 526 -6.77 -4.89 -25.38
CA ASP A 526 -7.06 -6.29 -25.69
C ASP A 526 -7.53 -7.06 -24.45
N ARG A 527 -8.70 -7.70 -24.57
CA ARG A 527 -9.44 -8.29 -23.44
C ARG A 527 -8.74 -9.53 -22.90
N GLN A 528 -8.23 -10.38 -23.79
CA GLN A 528 -7.56 -11.62 -23.41
C GLN A 528 -6.25 -11.31 -22.70
N ARG A 529 -5.46 -10.38 -23.26
CA ARG A 529 -4.24 -9.88 -22.64
C ARG A 529 -4.50 -9.24 -21.28
N TYR A 530 -5.48 -8.35 -21.17
CA TYR A 530 -5.83 -7.71 -19.89
C TYR A 530 -6.21 -8.74 -18.83
N LEU A 531 -7.06 -9.72 -19.17
CA LEU A 531 -7.50 -10.73 -18.21
C LEU A 531 -6.33 -11.63 -17.76
N GLN A 532 -5.43 -11.99 -18.69
CA GLN A 532 -4.23 -12.75 -18.37
C GLN A 532 -3.32 -11.98 -17.42
N GLU A 533 -3.00 -10.72 -17.73
CA GLU A 533 -2.17 -9.86 -16.89
C GLU A 533 -2.79 -9.61 -15.50
N LEU A 534 -4.11 -9.44 -15.41
CA LEU A 534 -4.84 -9.33 -14.14
C LEU A 534 -4.70 -10.60 -13.28
N CYS A 535 -4.92 -11.78 -13.87
CA CYS A 535 -4.81 -13.04 -13.14
C CYS A 535 -3.37 -13.29 -12.67
N HIS A 536 -2.36 -13.00 -13.50
CA HIS A 536 -0.95 -13.10 -13.12
C HIS A 536 -0.60 -12.15 -11.97
N ARG A 537 -1.10 -10.90 -12.00
CA ARG A 537 -0.94 -9.93 -10.91
C ARG A 537 -1.57 -10.42 -9.60
N ILE A 538 -2.76 -11.01 -9.65
CA ILE A 538 -3.44 -11.56 -8.47
C ILE A 538 -2.63 -12.72 -7.88
N GLU A 539 -2.12 -13.61 -8.73
CA GLU A 539 -1.26 -14.72 -8.35
C GLU A 539 0.06 -14.25 -7.70
N GLU A 540 0.73 -13.29 -8.32
CA GLU A 540 1.98 -12.70 -7.80
C GLU A 540 1.76 -11.97 -6.47
N TYR A 541 0.66 -11.21 -6.34
CA TYR A 541 0.31 -10.53 -5.10
C TYR A 541 0.01 -11.51 -3.95
N GLY A 542 -0.68 -12.61 -4.26
CA GLY A 542 -0.92 -13.69 -3.31
C GLY A 542 0.38 -14.32 -2.80
N ALA A 543 1.37 -14.50 -3.68
CA ALA A 543 2.69 -15.01 -3.32
C ALA A 543 3.44 -14.02 -2.41
N PHE A 544 3.43 -12.74 -2.78
CA PHE A 544 4.05 -11.68 -1.98
C PHE A 544 3.45 -11.59 -0.58
N LYS A 545 2.11 -11.57 -0.43
CA LYS A 545 1.44 -11.48 0.88
C LYS A 545 1.73 -12.68 1.78
N ARG A 546 1.80 -13.88 1.20
CA ARG A 546 2.18 -15.10 1.93
C ARG A 546 3.61 -14.99 2.46
N ALA A 547 4.56 -14.61 1.60
CA ALA A 547 5.95 -14.46 2.01
C ALA A 547 6.12 -13.32 3.05
N GLU A 548 5.50 -12.17 2.84
CA GLU A 548 5.53 -11.02 3.76
C GLU A 548 5.07 -11.42 5.17
N SER A 549 4.07 -12.30 5.27
CA SER A 549 3.59 -12.79 6.56
C SER A 549 4.66 -13.54 7.36
N ARG A 550 5.64 -14.20 6.72
CA ARG A 550 6.70 -14.96 7.42
C ARG A 550 7.61 -14.10 8.28
N LEU A 551 7.63 -12.78 8.04
CA LEU A 551 8.40 -11.83 8.82
C LEU A 551 7.64 -11.33 10.06
N SER A 552 6.35 -11.04 9.92
CA SER A 552 5.50 -10.47 10.99
C SER A 552 4.78 -11.52 11.83
N LEU A 553 4.67 -12.74 11.30
CA LEU A 553 3.94 -13.87 11.83
C LEU A 553 4.84 -15.11 11.76
N TYR A 554 4.39 -16.25 12.28
CA TYR A 554 5.19 -17.47 12.31
C TYR A 554 5.73 -17.82 10.90
N PRO A 555 7.04 -18.06 10.74
CA PRO A 555 8.03 -18.37 11.77
C PRO A 555 8.85 -17.17 12.31
N PHE A 556 8.51 -15.93 11.97
CA PHE A 556 9.26 -14.69 12.26
C PHE A 556 10.68 -14.71 11.68
N SER A 557 10.83 -14.95 10.38
CA SER A 557 12.14 -15.10 9.75
C SER A 557 12.24 -14.32 8.43
N LEU A 558 13.21 -13.41 8.38
CA LEU A 558 13.65 -12.76 7.14
C LEU A 558 14.05 -13.79 6.08
N ARG A 559 14.85 -14.80 6.47
CA ARG A 559 15.37 -15.81 5.55
C ARG A 559 14.30 -16.76 5.02
N ALA A 560 13.24 -17.00 5.80
CA ALA A 560 12.07 -17.72 5.32
C ALA A 560 11.30 -16.89 4.28
N MET A 561 11.02 -15.61 4.58
CA MET A 561 10.39 -14.69 3.63
C MET A 561 11.20 -14.58 2.33
N GLU A 562 12.52 -14.34 2.45
CA GLU A 562 13.43 -14.23 1.31
C GLU A 562 13.47 -15.54 0.51
N GLY A 563 13.60 -16.70 1.17
CA GLY A 563 13.59 -18.01 0.52
C GLY A 563 12.29 -18.29 -0.24
N GLU A 564 11.14 -17.93 0.34
CA GLU A 564 9.83 -18.07 -0.31
C GLU A 564 9.70 -17.14 -1.53
N LEU A 565 10.17 -15.88 -1.45
CA LEU A 565 10.16 -14.93 -2.58
C LEU A 565 11.11 -15.36 -3.72
N GLU A 566 12.30 -15.86 -3.39
CA GLU A 566 13.26 -16.34 -4.39
C GLU A 566 12.73 -17.57 -5.15
N GLU A 567 11.94 -18.43 -4.51
CA GLU A 567 11.33 -19.58 -5.19
C GLU A 567 10.06 -19.20 -5.98
N THR A 568 9.29 -18.21 -5.51
CA THR A 568 7.99 -17.86 -6.11
C THR A 568 8.08 -16.73 -7.13
N ILE A 569 8.44 -15.52 -6.70
CA ILE A 569 8.41 -14.31 -7.55
C ILE A 569 9.66 -14.19 -8.41
N PHE A 570 10.85 -14.40 -7.86
CA PHE A 570 12.09 -14.12 -8.58
C PHE A 570 12.59 -15.27 -9.45
N ARG A 571 12.17 -16.51 -9.16
CA ARG A 571 12.63 -17.74 -9.83
C ARG A 571 12.52 -17.64 -11.35
N ASN A 572 13.67 -17.47 -12.00
CA ASN A 572 13.82 -17.40 -13.47
C ASN A 572 13.01 -16.28 -14.16
N ARG A 573 12.57 -15.23 -13.43
CA ARG A 573 11.68 -14.18 -13.97
C ARG A 573 12.36 -12.83 -14.11
N TYR A 574 12.73 -12.21 -12.98
CA TYR A 574 13.21 -10.83 -12.95
C TYR A 574 14.73 -10.78 -12.77
N ARG A 575 15.23 -11.44 -11.72
CA ARG A 575 16.65 -11.45 -11.37
C ARG A 575 17.07 -12.75 -10.71
N ARG A 576 18.37 -13.06 -10.77
CA ARG A 576 19.04 -14.05 -9.93
C ARG A 576 20.07 -13.38 -9.02
N ARG A 577 20.28 -13.97 -7.84
CA ARG A 577 21.36 -13.60 -6.91
C ARG A 577 22.56 -14.55 -7.10
N GLU A 578 23.74 -13.99 -7.29
CA GLU A 578 25.01 -14.73 -7.37
C GLU A 578 25.74 -14.80 -6.01
N GLN A 579 26.86 -15.53 -5.96
CA GLN A 579 27.59 -15.82 -4.71
C GLN A 579 28.09 -14.56 -3.97
N ASP A 580 28.40 -13.49 -4.70
CA ASP A 580 28.89 -12.21 -4.13
C ASP A 580 27.77 -11.18 -3.85
N PHE A 581 26.51 -11.61 -3.76
CA PHE A 581 25.34 -10.71 -3.71
C PHE A 581 25.26 -9.75 -4.91
N GLN A 582 25.84 -10.15 -6.04
CA GLN A 582 25.62 -9.49 -7.32
C GLN A 582 24.30 -9.99 -7.92
N PHE A 583 23.53 -9.05 -8.48
CA PHE A 583 22.25 -9.35 -9.11
C PHE A 583 22.39 -9.29 -10.61
N VAL A 584 21.97 -10.37 -11.28
CA VAL A 584 21.93 -10.44 -12.73
C VAL A 584 20.48 -10.57 -13.17
N GLU A 585 20.06 -9.69 -14.06
CA GLU A 585 18.72 -9.71 -14.64
C GLU A 585 18.59 -10.82 -15.67
N HIS A 586 17.45 -11.50 -15.65
CA HIS A 586 17.15 -12.51 -16.66
C HIS A 586 16.85 -11.89 -18.03
N HIS A 587 16.19 -10.73 -18.03
CA HIS A 587 15.76 -10.03 -19.24
C HIS A 587 16.08 -8.53 -19.15
N PRO A 588 17.32 -8.12 -19.47
CA PRO A 588 17.72 -6.73 -19.41
C PRO A 588 16.81 -5.83 -20.25
N GLY A 589 16.35 -4.73 -19.66
CA GLY A 589 15.48 -3.75 -20.32
C GLY A 589 13.98 -4.09 -20.33
N LYS A 590 13.55 -5.24 -19.78
CA LYS A 590 12.13 -5.51 -19.52
C LYS A 590 11.78 -4.99 -18.11
N PRO A 591 10.74 -4.14 -17.96
CA PRO A 591 10.37 -3.64 -16.64
C PRO A 591 9.85 -4.78 -15.74
N TRP A 592 10.16 -4.70 -14.44
CA TRP A 592 9.58 -5.60 -13.45
C TRP A 592 8.15 -5.16 -13.13
N SER A 593 7.32 -6.06 -12.60
CA SER A 593 6.03 -5.67 -12.02
C SER A 593 6.24 -4.81 -10.77
N VAL A 594 5.24 -3.99 -10.42
CA VAL A 594 5.30 -3.20 -9.17
C VAL A 594 5.39 -4.12 -7.96
N ILE A 595 4.71 -5.27 -7.97
CA ILE A 595 4.78 -6.26 -6.90
C ILE A 595 6.21 -6.82 -6.75
N ALA A 596 6.92 -7.08 -7.85
CA ALA A 596 8.31 -7.54 -7.80
C ALA A 596 9.25 -6.47 -7.22
N PHE A 597 9.07 -5.20 -7.57
CA PHE A 597 9.80 -4.10 -6.93
C PHE A 597 9.48 -4.01 -5.43
N GLU A 598 8.20 -4.13 -5.07
CA GLU A 598 7.79 -4.11 -3.66
C GLU A 598 8.38 -5.28 -2.87
N ALA A 599 8.39 -6.49 -3.43
CA ALA A 599 9.01 -7.68 -2.84
C ALA A 599 10.51 -7.48 -2.63
N HIS A 600 11.22 -6.93 -3.62
CA HIS A 600 12.65 -6.66 -3.53
C HIS A 600 12.98 -5.60 -2.47
N LEU A 601 12.22 -4.51 -2.45
CA LEU A 601 12.36 -3.48 -1.42
C LEU A 601 11.98 -3.99 -0.02
N LYS A 602 11.04 -4.93 0.08
CA LYS A 602 10.68 -5.56 1.36
C LYS A 602 11.84 -6.38 1.94
N ILE A 603 12.58 -7.11 1.09
CA ILE A 603 13.82 -7.80 1.50
C ILE A 603 14.85 -6.77 2.00
N ALA A 604 15.04 -5.67 1.28
CA ALA A 604 15.96 -4.60 1.70
C ALA A 604 15.54 -3.95 3.04
N ASP A 605 14.28 -3.53 3.19
CA ASP A 605 13.75 -2.93 4.43
C ASP A 605 13.88 -3.89 5.62
N ALA A 606 13.66 -5.18 5.40
CA ALA A 606 13.77 -6.19 6.45
C ALA A 606 15.23 -6.44 6.86
N ASN A 607 16.18 -6.51 5.92
CA ASN A 607 17.62 -6.53 6.24
C ASN A 607 18.04 -5.27 7.02
N LEU A 608 17.50 -4.09 6.65
CA LEU A 608 17.76 -2.83 7.38
C LEU A 608 17.17 -2.86 8.80
N LYS A 609 15.99 -3.46 9.01
CA LYS A 609 15.42 -3.66 10.37
C LYS A 609 16.31 -4.56 11.22
N GLU A 610 16.93 -5.56 10.61
CA GLU A 610 17.94 -6.41 11.22
C GLU A 610 19.32 -5.75 11.29
N GLY A 611 19.52 -4.50 10.86
CA GLY A 611 20.81 -3.82 10.90
C GLY A 611 21.84 -4.30 9.86
N LEU A 612 21.47 -5.15 8.91
CA LEU A 612 22.33 -5.67 7.84
C LEU A 612 22.46 -4.67 6.68
N TYR A 613 23.06 -3.51 6.96
CA TYR A 613 23.11 -2.40 6.01
C TYR A 613 23.99 -2.67 4.78
N ARG A 614 25.05 -3.50 4.87
CA ARG A 614 25.86 -3.89 3.70
C ARG A 614 25.05 -4.73 2.71
N VAL A 615 24.34 -5.75 3.22
CA VAL A 615 23.47 -6.62 2.41
C VAL A 615 22.36 -5.80 1.78
N ALA A 616 21.67 -4.98 2.57
CA ALA A 616 20.60 -4.12 2.08
C ALA A 616 21.06 -3.15 0.99
N LYS A 617 22.27 -2.59 1.10
CA LYS A 617 22.87 -1.72 0.07
C LYS A 617 22.94 -2.43 -1.28
N ARG A 618 23.37 -3.70 -1.32
CA ARG A 618 23.42 -4.49 -2.56
C ARG A 618 22.03 -4.64 -3.20
N TYR A 619 21.00 -4.87 -2.39
CA TYR A 619 19.61 -4.89 -2.87
C TYR A 619 19.18 -3.52 -3.42
N LEU A 620 19.50 -2.42 -2.75
CA LEU A 620 19.13 -1.07 -3.19
C LEU A 620 19.87 -0.66 -4.48
N ASP A 621 21.16 -0.95 -4.58
CA ASP A 621 21.98 -0.64 -5.75
C ASP A 621 21.48 -1.40 -7.00
N ALA A 622 20.97 -2.62 -6.84
CA ALA A 622 20.44 -3.41 -7.96
C ALA A 622 19.23 -2.77 -8.65
N VAL A 623 18.38 -2.08 -7.91
CA VAL A 623 17.18 -1.41 -8.45
C VAL A 623 17.38 0.07 -8.73
N LYS A 624 18.52 0.63 -8.31
CA LYS A 624 18.85 2.04 -8.45
C LYS A 624 18.71 2.59 -9.89
N PRO A 625 19.16 1.89 -10.96
CA PRO A 625 18.98 2.37 -12.33
C PRO A 625 17.50 2.59 -12.67
N TYR A 626 16.62 1.68 -12.27
CA TYR A 626 15.18 1.77 -12.54
C TYR A 626 14.52 2.97 -11.90
N PHE A 627 14.89 3.32 -10.66
CA PHE A 627 14.33 4.46 -9.96
C PHE A 627 14.90 5.82 -10.43
N HIS A 628 16.02 5.82 -11.15
CA HIS A 628 16.60 7.03 -11.74
C HIS A 628 16.20 7.24 -13.21
N GLU A 629 16.01 6.16 -13.98
CA GLU A 629 15.69 6.21 -15.42
C GLU A 629 14.19 6.17 -15.70
N ASN A 630 13.39 5.43 -14.92
CA ASN A 630 11.94 5.40 -15.11
C ASN A 630 11.28 6.57 -14.39
N SER A 631 10.44 7.30 -15.12
CA SER A 631 9.63 8.37 -14.54
C SER A 631 8.74 7.83 -13.42
N ALA A 632 8.42 8.69 -12.45
CA ALA A 632 7.47 8.40 -11.37
C ALA A 632 6.09 7.89 -11.88
N CYS A 633 5.81 8.07 -13.17
CA CYS A 633 4.63 7.57 -13.88
C CYS A 633 4.51 6.04 -13.85
N PHE A 634 5.61 5.27 -13.94
CA PHE A 634 5.52 3.80 -14.03
C PHE A 634 5.40 3.11 -12.66
N LEU A 635 6.21 3.52 -11.68
CA LEU A 635 6.28 2.84 -10.36
C LEU A 635 5.28 3.42 -9.34
N GLY A 636 4.79 4.64 -9.59
CA GLY A 636 3.97 5.39 -8.65
C GLY A 636 4.75 5.91 -7.44
N ASN A 637 4.34 7.09 -6.97
CA ASN A 637 5.05 7.82 -5.91
C ASN A 637 5.19 7.06 -4.57
N ALA A 638 4.30 6.09 -4.28
CA ALA A 638 4.39 5.33 -3.03
C ALA A 638 5.55 4.32 -3.00
N ILE A 639 5.86 3.66 -4.12
CA ILE A 639 7.02 2.75 -4.17
C ILE A 639 8.30 3.55 -4.08
N LEU A 640 8.35 4.70 -4.77
CA LEU A 640 9.49 5.61 -4.70
C LEU A 640 9.72 6.12 -3.26
N ALA A 641 8.65 6.48 -2.54
CA ALA A 641 8.74 6.81 -1.12
C ALA A 641 9.27 5.62 -0.28
N LYS A 642 8.81 4.38 -0.51
CA LYS A 642 9.33 3.18 0.17
C LYS A 642 10.83 2.99 -0.09
N TYR A 643 11.28 3.20 -1.33
CA TYR A 643 12.70 3.14 -1.72
C TYR A 643 13.54 4.20 -0.99
N TYR A 644 13.08 5.46 -0.95
CA TYR A 644 13.77 6.53 -0.23
C TYR A 644 13.79 6.30 1.28
N LEU A 645 12.74 5.71 1.88
CA LEU A 645 12.77 5.29 3.28
C LEU A 645 13.81 4.20 3.56
N CYS A 646 14.09 3.31 2.60
CA CYS A 646 15.17 2.33 2.72
C CYS A 646 16.54 3.01 2.66
N TRP A 647 16.75 3.97 1.75
CA TRP A 647 17.98 4.76 1.71
C TRP A 647 18.21 5.58 2.97
N PHE A 648 17.16 6.21 3.50
CA PHE A 648 17.22 6.84 4.83
C PHE A 648 17.79 5.87 5.87
N ARG A 649 17.23 4.66 5.97
CA ARG A 649 17.68 3.66 6.96
C ARG A 649 19.11 3.20 6.73
N TYR A 650 19.52 3.00 5.48
CA TYR A 650 20.91 2.65 5.16
C TYR A 650 21.88 3.72 5.70
N HIS A 651 21.62 4.99 5.41
CA HIS A 651 22.46 6.08 5.89
C HIS A 651 22.38 6.29 7.41
N TYR A 652 21.18 6.15 7.98
CA TYR A 652 20.96 6.18 9.42
C TYR A 652 21.77 5.09 10.14
N LEU A 653 21.87 3.88 9.58
CA LEU A 653 22.55 2.73 10.20
C LEU A 653 24.06 2.65 9.93
N SER A 654 24.58 3.44 8.98
CA SER A 654 25.96 3.34 8.49
C SER A 654 26.98 3.47 9.63
N ASP A 655 27.95 2.55 9.65
CA ASP A 655 29.10 2.57 10.57
C ASP A 655 30.21 3.43 9.98
N LEU A 656 30.84 4.31 10.77
CA LEU A 656 31.97 5.12 10.31
C LEU A 656 33.28 4.33 10.29
N ASP A 657 33.36 3.26 11.08
CA ASP A 657 34.52 2.36 11.09
C ASP A 657 34.50 1.38 9.90
N ASP A 658 33.44 1.39 9.09
CA ASP A 658 33.29 0.51 7.94
C ASP A 658 34.09 1.05 6.72
N PRO A 659 35.01 0.26 6.13
CA PRO A 659 35.78 0.67 4.95
C PRO A 659 34.93 0.97 3.70
N GLU A 660 33.72 0.41 3.56
CA GLU A 660 32.76 0.70 2.49
C GLU A 660 31.85 1.91 2.79
N CYS A 661 32.01 2.55 3.96
CA CYS A 661 31.23 3.71 4.34
C CYS A 661 31.62 4.92 3.47
N PRO A 662 30.67 5.58 2.81
CA PRO A 662 30.97 6.73 1.97
C PRO A 662 31.17 8.02 2.79
N TYR A 663 30.99 7.99 4.11
CA TYR A 663 30.95 9.19 4.94
C TYR A 663 32.22 9.33 5.80
N PRO A 664 32.87 10.51 5.79
CA PRO A 664 34.01 10.78 6.66
C PRO A 664 33.60 11.07 8.11
N ASP A 665 32.37 11.53 8.34
CA ASP A 665 31.87 11.92 9.67
C ASP A 665 30.37 11.60 9.86
N ARG A 666 29.91 11.65 11.12
CA ARG A 666 28.52 11.37 11.48
C ARG A 666 27.55 12.43 10.95
N TYR A 667 27.98 13.69 10.89
CA TYR A 667 27.15 14.81 10.42
C TYR A 667 26.69 14.59 8.98
N GLN A 668 27.60 14.20 8.08
CA GLN A 668 27.30 13.93 6.67
C GLN A 668 26.34 12.75 6.51
N ALA A 669 26.51 11.68 7.31
CA ALA A 669 25.60 10.54 7.30
C ALA A 669 24.17 10.96 7.73
N VAL A 670 24.04 11.77 8.78
CA VAL A 670 22.76 12.29 9.27
C VAL A 670 22.11 13.23 8.26
N ARG A 671 22.87 14.16 7.66
CA ARG A 671 22.35 15.07 6.62
C ARG A 671 21.87 14.34 5.38
N SER A 672 22.58 13.30 4.95
CA SER A 672 22.12 12.43 3.87
C SER A 672 20.82 11.71 4.26
N ALA A 673 20.74 11.18 5.47
CA ALA A 673 19.51 10.53 5.96
C ALA A 673 18.32 11.51 5.94
N GLU A 674 18.47 12.73 6.46
CA GLU A 674 17.45 13.79 6.41
C GLU A 674 16.98 14.07 4.98
N LYS A 675 17.92 14.23 4.04
CA LYS A 675 17.62 14.50 2.62
C LYS A 675 16.72 13.42 2.00
N TRP A 676 16.94 12.15 2.30
CA TRP A 676 16.09 11.07 1.78
C TRP A 676 14.71 11.03 2.44
N LEU A 677 14.57 11.46 3.70
CA LEU A 677 13.24 11.65 4.31
C LEU A 677 12.47 12.80 3.64
N GLU A 678 13.14 13.92 3.35
CA GLU A 678 12.55 15.03 2.60
C GLU A 678 12.10 14.57 1.20
N ALA A 679 12.93 13.80 0.49
CA ALA A 679 12.57 13.22 -0.80
C ALA A 679 11.38 12.25 -0.71
N ALA A 680 11.31 11.42 0.34
CA ALA A 680 10.19 10.51 0.57
C ALA A 680 8.87 11.28 0.82
N GLN A 681 8.93 12.36 1.60
CA GLN A 681 7.76 13.21 1.84
C GLN A 681 7.31 13.89 0.55
N LYS A 682 8.24 14.45 -0.22
CA LYS A 682 7.93 15.09 -1.51
C LYS A 682 7.14 14.15 -2.45
N CYS A 683 7.51 12.87 -2.53
CA CYS A 683 6.75 11.89 -3.29
C CYS A 683 5.28 11.78 -2.84
N LEU A 684 5.03 11.82 -1.53
CA LEU A 684 3.67 11.76 -0.99
C LEU A 684 2.90 13.05 -1.26
N ASP A 685 3.57 14.20 -1.20
CA ASP A 685 3.00 15.51 -1.55
C ASP A 685 2.63 15.56 -3.04
N ASP A 686 3.52 15.11 -3.93
CA ASP A 686 3.25 15.00 -5.38
C ASP A 686 2.07 14.04 -5.65
N ARG A 687 1.93 12.98 -4.85
CA ARG A 687 0.80 12.04 -4.96
C ARG A 687 -0.50 12.73 -4.56
N LEU A 688 -0.49 13.49 -3.48
CA LEU A 688 -1.65 14.24 -3.01
C LEU A 688 -2.05 15.30 -4.03
N ALA A 689 -1.10 16.03 -4.61
CA ALA A 689 -1.35 17.04 -5.64
C ALA A 689 -2.11 16.46 -6.85
N ARG A 690 -1.76 15.25 -7.29
CA ARG A 690 -2.49 14.53 -8.35
C ARG A 690 -3.92 14.18 -7.94
N TYR A 691 -4.15 13.80 -6.68
CA TYR A 691 -5.49 13.46 -6.20
C TYR A 691 -6.36 14.71 -6.04
N CYS A 692 -5.78 15.81 -5.56
CA CYS A 692 -6.43 17.12 -5.57
C CYS A 692 -6.87 17.51 -6.99
N LYS A 693 -6.00 17.27 -7.99
CA LYS A 693 -6.28 17.65 -9.37
C LYS A 693 -7.44 16.88 -10.00
N LEU A 694 -7.70 15.67 -9.53
CA LEU A 694 -8.82 14.82 -9.97
C LEU A 694 -10.05 14.91 -9.07
N ASN A 695 -10.08 15.79 -8.06
CA ASN A 695 -11.12 15.84 -7.03
C ASN A 695 -11.31 14.51 -6.26
N GLU A 696 -10.33 13.60 -6.30
CA GLU A 696 -10.34 12.29 -5.66
C GLU A 696 -9.56 12.30 -4.32
N LEU A 697 -9.69 13.39 -3.55
CA LEU A 697 -9.08 13.56 -2.23
C LEU A 697 -9.30 12.37 -1.27
N PRO A 698 -10.49 11.74 -1.20
CA PRO A 698 -10.69 10.60 -0.31
C PRO A 698 -9.68 9.46 -0.51
N GLN A 699 -9.10 9.32 -1.70
CA GLN A 699 -8.10 8.29 -2.02
C GLN A 699 -6.77 8.50 -1.26
N SER A 700 -6.49 9.70 -0.73
CA SER A 700 -5.33 9.94 0.13
C SER A 700 -5.51 9.40 1.55
N ASN A 701 -6.75 9.10 1.97
CA ASN A 701 -7.02 8.65 3.33
C ASN A 701 -6.77 7.16 3.55
N PHE A 702 -6.42 6.43 2.50
CA PHE A 702 -6.22 5.00 2.54
C PHE A 702 -4.73 4.62 2.54
N HIS A 703 -4.42 3.48 3.17
CA HIS A 703 -3.09 2.88 3.18
C HIS A 703 -2.50 2.80 1.76
N PRO A 704 -1.26 3.21 1.47
CA PRO A 704 -0.17 3.41 2.43
C PRO A 704 0.17 4.89 2.70
N HIS A 705 -0.68 5.86 2.34
CA HIS A 705 -0.28 7.27 2.41
C HIS A 705 0.07 7.68 3.86
N PHE A 706 -0.86 7.50 4.79
CA PHE A 706 -0.64 7.81 6.19
C PHE A 706 0.32 6.83 6.87
N HIS A 707 0.38 5.56 6.46
CA HIS A 707 1.43 4.62 6.87
C HIS A 707 2.84 5.17 6.60
N LEU A 708 3.08 5.69 5.40
CA LEU A 708 4.39 6.20 5.00
C LEU A 708 4.71 7.52 5.71
N LEU A 709 3.73 8.42 5.85
CA LEU A 709 3.90 9.65 6.66
C LEU A 709 4.24 9.33 8.12
N ALA A 710 3.53 8.38 8.74
CA ALA A 710 3.82 7.94 10.11
C ALA A 710 5.27 7.48 10.25
N ARG A 711 5.77 6.71 9.27
CA ARG A 711 7.18 6.27 9.23
C ARG A 711 8.14 7.43 9.05
N ILE A 712 7.84 8.42 8.21
CA ILE A 712 8.68 9.62 8.01
C ILE A 712 8.82 10.37 9.33
N HIS A 713 7.71 10.68 10.02
CA HIS A 713 7.74 11.37 11.30
C HIS A 713 8.48 10.58 12.38
N ALA A 714 8.23 9.27 12.49
CA ALA A 714 8.95 8.42 13.43
C ALA A 714 10.45 8.33 13.12
N HIS A 715 10.85 8.35 11.85
CA HIS A 715 12.24 8.35 11.44
C HIS A 715 12.95 9.68 11.71
N ARG A 716 12.26 10.81 11.55
CA ARG A 716 12.75 12.11 12.05
C ARG A 716 12.94 12.07 13.56
N ALA A 717 11.97 11.54 14.31
CA ALA A 717 12.08 11.42 15.76
C ALA A 717 13.32 10.62 16.18
N LYS A 718 13.63 9.51 15.48
CA LYS A 718 14.86 8.74 15.72
C LYS A 718 16.14 9.57 15.56
N LEU A 719 16.23 10.42 14.55
CA LEU A 719 17.38 11.32 14.40
C LEU A 719 17.51 12.26 15.62
N HIS A 720 16.41 12.84 16.09
CA HIS A 720 16.41 13.69 17.29
C HIS A 720 16.67 12.93 18.60
N ILE A 721 16.36 11.63 18.66
CA ILE A 721 16.65 10.79 19.84
C ILE A 721 18.14 10.48 19.95
N PHE A 722 18.79 10.04 18.86
CA PHE A 722 20.17 9.52 18.91
C PHE A 722 21.24 10.52 18.45
N PHE A 723 20.85 11.52 17.66
CA PHE A 723 21.73 12.47 16.99
C PHE A 723 21.26 13.93 17.06
N PRO A 724 20.74 14.42 18.21
CA PRO A 724 20.17 15.76 18.35
C PRO A 724 21.11 16.88 17.89
N ASP A 725 22.41 16.79 18.20
CA ASP A 725 23.42 17.82 17.89
C ASP A 725 23.61 18.05 16.38
N TYR A 726 23.21 17.10 15.55
CA TYR A 726 23.35 17.18 14.10
C TYR A 726 22.07 17.63 13.39
N THR A 727 20.96 17.78 14.13
CA THR A 727 19.66 18.22 13.58
C THR A 727 19.55 19.75 13.56
N ARG A 728 18.63 20.33 12.76
CA ARG A 728 18.57 21.79 12.52
C ARG A 728 17.96 22.63 13.67
N GLN A 729 17.57 22.03 14.79
CA GLN A 729 16.83 22.74 15.84
C GLN A 729 17.71 23.60 16.77
N SER A 730 17.20 24.78 17.13
CA SER A 730 17.85 25.73 18.02
C SER A 730 17.45 25.52 19.48
N GLY A 731 18.32 24.89 20.28
CA GLY A 731 18.20 24.86 21.75
C GLY A 731 18.00 23.47 22.35
N LYS A 732 18.64 23.23 23.49
CA LYS A 732 18.69 21.90 24.13
C LYS A 732 17.32 21.39 24.61
N TRP A 733 16.47 22.28 25.13
CA TRP A 733 15.11 21.92 25.56
C TRP A 733 14.18 21.56 24.38
N GLN A 734 14.20 22.36 23.31
CA GLN A 734 13.40 22.08 22.10
C GLN A 734 13.82 20.74 21.46
N SER A 735 15.12 20.48 21.38
CA SER A 735 15.67 19.21 20.89
C SER A 735 15.27 17.99 21.73
N LEU A 736 14.97 18.18 23.02
CA LEU A 736 14.49 17.12 23.91
C LEU A 736 12.99 16.83 23.74
N LEU A 737 12.18 17.87 23.47
CA LEU A 737 10.74 17.74 23.24
C LEU A 737 10.38 17.30 21.81
N GLU A 738 11.20 17.63 20.82
CA GLU A 738 10.90 17.35 19.41
C GLU A 738 10.60 15.87 19.10
N PRO A 739 11.34 14.88 19.64
CA PRO A 739 10.97 13.48 19.48
C PRO A 739 9.55 13.17 19.93
N VAL A 740 9.10 13.77 21.04
CA VAL A 740 7.77 13.55 21.60
C VAL A 740 6.71 14.11 20.65
N ARG A 741 6.94 15.31 20.09
CA ARG A 741 6.06 15.96 19.10
C ARG A 741 5.99 15.17 17.79
N LEU A 742 7.12 14.74 17.25
CA LEU A 742 7.16 13.96 16.01
C LEU A 742 6.50 12.58 16.16
N LEU A 743 6.64 11.95 17.31
CA LEU A 743 5.96 10.68 17.60
C LEU A 743 4.46 10.87 17.81
N GLU A 744 4.01 12.02 18.33
CA GLU A 744 2.59 12.39 18.36
C GLU A 744 2.02 12.47 16.94
N LYS A 745 2.69 13.21 16.03
CA LYS A 745 2.31 13.27 14.61
C LYS A 745 2.32 11.88 13.97
N ALA A 746 3.31 11.03 14.27
CA ALA A 746 3.36 9.66 13.78
C ALA A 746 2.20 8.78 14.28
N ARG A 747 1.76 8.94 15.54
CA ARG A 747 0.58 8.27 16.10
C ARG A 747 -0.71 8.73 15.44
N ILE A 748 -0.88 10.04 15.21
CA ILE A 748 -2.03 10.59 14.49
C ILE A 748 -2.12 9.99 13.08
N CYS A 749 -1.01 9.96 12.33
CA CYS A 749 -0.98 9.32 11.02
C CYS A 749 -1.27 7.81 11.10
N SER A 750 -0.71 7.09 12.08
CA SER A 750 -0.96 5.64 12.23
C SER A 750 -2.43 5.34 12.57
N ALA A 751 -3.07 6.22 13.35
CA ALA A 751 -4.50 6.14 13.63
C ALA A 751 -5.35 6.37 12.38
N ARG A 752 -4.97 7.34 11.54
CA ARG A 752 -5.62 7.60 10.24
C ARG A 752 -5.47 6.45 9.25
N ASP A 753 -4.32 5.77 9.26
CA ASP A 753 -4.08 4.60 8.42
C ASP A 753 -4.86 3.35 8.89
N GLY A 754 -5.22 3.31 10.18
CA GLY A 754 -5.84 2.14 10.81
C GLY A 754 -4.86 1.02 11.13
N ASP A 755 -3.59 1.33 11.38
CA ASP A 755 -2.54 0.35 11.72
C ASP A 755 -2.33 0.30 13.26
N PRO A 756 -2.95 -0.65 13.98
CA PRO A 756 -2.84 -0.76 15.43
C PRO A 756 -1.43 -1.15 15.90
N THR A 757 -0.69 -1.90 15.09
CA THR A 757 0.64 -2.39 15.46
C THR A 757 1.64 -1.23 15.41
N LEU A 758 1.59 -0.46 14.33
CA LEU A 758 2.44 0.71 14.15
C LEU A 758 2.11 1.79 15.18
N TYR A 759 0.82 2.01 15.47
CA TYR A 759 0.39 2.92 16.51
C TYR A 759 0.90 2.50 17.90
N ALA A 760 0.80 1.21 18.26
CA ALA A 760 1.33 0.70 19.53
C ALA A 760 2.84 0.90 19.63
N GLN A 761 3.56 0.63 18.54
CA GLN A 761 4.99 0.86 18.44
C GLN A 761 5.34 2.33 18.72
N TRP A 762 4.69 3.29 18.06
CA TRP A 762 4.98 4.72 18.26
C TRP A 762 4.54 5.23 19.62
N SER A 763 3.47 4.68 20.20
CA SER A 763 3.07 4.98 21.58
C SER A 763 4.12 4.53 22.60
N ALA A 764 4.72 3.35 22.41
CA ALA A 764 5.81 2.85 23.25
C ALA A 764 7.12 3.65 23.07
N TYR A 765 7.44 4.08 21.85
CA TYR A 765 8.54 5.02 21.65
C TYR A 765 8.25 6.38 22.27
N GLN A 766 7.02 6.88 22.22
CA GLN A 766 6.72 8.18 22.77
C GLN A 766 6.77 8.17 24.30
N SER A 767 6.31 7.09 24.94
CA SER A 767 6.35 6.95 26.40
C SER A 767 7.79 6.98 26.92
N TRP A 768 8.73 6.31 26.26
CA TRP A 768 10.15 6.39 26.65
C TRP A 768 10.70 7.82 26.50
N CYS A 769 10.23 8.59 25.51
CA CYS A 769 10.73 9.95 25.28
C CYS A 769 10.22 10.88 26.38
N TYR A 770 8.98 10.70 26.82
CA TYR A 770 8.47 11.37 28.02
C TYR A 770 9.29 11.02 29.26
N LEU A 771 9.69 9.75 29.43
CA LEU A 771 10.57 9.37 30.55
C LEU A 771 11.96 10.04 30.44
N MET A 772 12.51 10.19 29.24
CA MET A 772 13.75 10.97 29.04
C MET A 772 13.54 12.44 29.41
N VAL A 773 12.42 13.05 29.01
CA VAL A 773 12.06 14.44 29.39
C VAL A 773 11.94 14.57 30.91
N ALA A 774 11.31 13.61 31.59
CA ALA A 774 11.16 13.60 33.04
C ALA A 774 12.49 13.69 33.80
N TYR A 775 13.55 13.04 33.30
CA TYR A 775 14.86 12.99 33.98
C TYR A 775 15.86 14.03 33.48
N LEU A 776 15.81 14.39 32.20
CA LEU A 776 16.72 15.39 31.64
C LEU A 776 16.17 16.81 31.75
N GLY A 777 14.84 16.97 31.79
CA GLY A 777 14.17 18.27 31.77
C GLY A 777 14.47 19.16 32.97
N GLU A 778 14.59 18.57 34.17
CA GLU A 778 14.93 19.29 35.41
C GLU A 778 16.28 20.03 35.34
N HIS A 779 17.19 19.58 34.46
CA HIS A 779 18.51 20.21 34.28
C HIS A 779 18.50 21.40 33.32
N TYR A 780 17.41 21.58 32.56
CA TYR A 780 17.22 22.74 31.70
C TYR A 780 16.32 23.72 32.45
N ALA A 781 16.89 24.84 32.92
CA ALA A 781 16.23 25.86 33.77
C ALA A 781 14.94 26.52 33.21
N ILE A 782 14.37 25.97 32.13
CA ILE A 782 13.22 26.42 31.35
C ILE A 782 12.11 25.34 31.38
N ALA A 783 12.21 24.29 32.21
CA ALA A 783 11.17 23.27 32.32
C ALA A 783 9.83 23.94 32.73
N THR A 784 8.87 23.94 31.83
CA THR A 784 7.55 24.50 32.07
C THR A 784 6.76 23.53 32.97
N PRO A 785 5.85 24.03 33.83
CA PRO A 785 5.10 23.18 34.76
C PRO A 785 4.33 22.05 34.06
N GLU A 786 3.97 22.22 32.79
CA GLU A 786 3.26 21.24 31.96
C GLU A 786 4.11 20.01 31.59
N PHE A 787 5.44 20.08 31.72
CA PHE A 787 6.37 18.98 31.48
C PHE A 787 7.15 18.60 32.74
N SER A 788 6.53 18.76 33.92
CA SER A 788 7.09 18.25 35.17
C SER A 788 7.32 16.73 35.12
N ARG A 789 8.20 16.23 35.99
CA ARG A 789 8.52 14.80 36.08
C ARG A 789 7.29 13.93 36.29
N GLU A 790 6.42 14.32 37.22
CA GLU A 790 5.18 13.60 37.52
C GLU A 790 4.25 13.53 36.31
N ILE A 791 4.06 14.64 35.60
CA ILE A 791 3.19 14.71 34.41
C ILE A 791 3.78 13.86 33.27
N CYS A 792 5.08 13.91 33.05
CA CYS A 792 5.74 13.10 32.02
C CYS A 792 5.62 11.59 32.32
N ILE A 793 5.75 11.17 33.58
CA ILE A 793 5.55 9.77 33.99
C ILE A 793 4.09 9.35 33.80
N ASP A 794 3.13 10.22 34.12
CA ASP A 794 1.70 9.96 33.88
C ASP A 794 1.40 9.77 32.39
N TRP A 795 1.91 10.65 31.53
CA TRP A 795 1.83 10.48 30.08
C TRP A 795 2.43 9.17 29.61
N ALA A 796 3.64 8.83 30.07
CA ALA A 796 4.29 7.58 29.71
C ALA A 796 3.42 6.35 30.06
N LYS A 797 2.81 6.35 31.25
CA LYS A 797 1.90 5.29 31.70
C LYS A 797 0.66 5.17 30.81
N ARG A 798 -0.04 6.29 30.54
CA ARG A 798 -1.23 6.31 29.67
C ARG A 798 -0.92 5.76 28.27
N LEU A 799 0.22 6.15 27.71
CA LEU A 799 0.67 5.71 26.39
C LEU A 799 0.96 4.21 26.34
N ILE A 800 1.58 3.65 27.39
CA ILE A 800 1.83 2.21 27.51
C ILE A 800 0.51 1.45 27.64
N ASP A 801 -0.41 1.91 28.48
CA ASP A 801 -1.73 1.29 28.67
C ASP A 801 -2.52 1.23 27.36
N HIS A 802 -2.42 2.27 26.52
CA HIS A 802 -3.06 2.33 25.22
C HIS A 802 -2.30 1.53 24.13
N ALA A 803 -0.96 1.48 24.20
CA ALA A 803 -0.16 0.62 23.31
C ALA A 803 -0.54 -0.85 23.48
N LEU A 804 -0.70 -1.30 24.74
CA LEU A 804 -1.16 -2.65 25.08
C LEU A 804 -2.54 -2.96 24.50
N LEU A 805 -3.49 -2.02 24.60
CA LEU A 805 -4.82 -2.17 23.98
C LEU A 805 -4.76 -2.35 22.47
N CYS A 806 -3.96 -1.53 21.79
CA CYS A 806 -3.85 -1.60 20.34
C CYS A 806 -3.16 -2.89 19.90
N TYR A 807 -2.16 -3.35 20.67
CA TYR A 807 -1.39 -4.55 20.34
C TYR A 807 -2.11 -5.87 20.64
N ALA A 808 -3.13 -5.87 21.51
CA ALA A 808 -3.76 -7.08 22.04
C ALA A 808 -4.16 -8.12 20.97
N SER A 809 -4.77 -7.70 19.86
CA SER A 809 -5.16 -8.62 18.77
C SER A 809 -3.93 -9.23 18.08
N THR A 810 -2.92 -8.42 17.79
CA THR A 810 -1.68 -8.84 17.13
C THR A 810 -0.92 -9.84 18.00
N GLY A 811 -0.78 -9.53 19.29
CA GLY A 811 -0.15 -10.42 20.26
C GLY A 811 -0.87 -11.77 20.39
N ARG A 812 -2.21 -11.76 20.41
CA ARG A 812 -3.03 -12.98 20.43
C ARG A 812 -2.83 -13.81 19.16
N THR A 813 -2.83 -13.20 17.98
CA THR A 813 -2.58 -13.91 16.71
C THR A 813 -1.17 -14.51 16.67
N CYS A 814 -0.15 -13.76 17.08
CA CYS A 814 1.23 -14.25 17.13
C CYS A 814 1.34 -15.46 18.09
N TYR A 815 0.75 -15.35 19.27
CA TYR A 815 0.73 -16.43 20.25
C TYR A 815 0.04 -17.68 19.72
N GLN A 816 -1.15 -17.52 19.14
CA GLN A 816 -1.92 -18.64 18.58
C GLN A 816 -1.14 -19.35 17.47
N GLN A 817 -0.50 -18.62 16.56
CA GLN A 817 0.29 -19.23 15.50
C GLN A 817 1.53 -19.98 15.99
N ILE A 818 2.21 -19.47 17.02
CA ILE A 818 3.31 -20.21 17.65
C ILE A 818 2.76 -21.52 18.22
N LYS A 819 1.63 -21.48 18.92
CA LYS A 819 1.00 -22.65 19.54
C LYS A 819 0.51 -23.67 18.51
N ASP A 820 -0.14 -23.22 17.44
CA ASP A 820 -0.67 -24.08 16.37
C ASP A 820 0.44 -24.82 15.60
N ASN A 821 1.65 -24.26 15.58
CA ASN A 821 2.80 -24.87 14.91
C ASN A 821 3.79 -25.53 15.88
N ALA A 822 3.58 -25.42 17.20
CA ALA A 822 4.46 -26.01 18.21
C ALA A 822 4.37 -27.55 18.20
N GLY A 823 5.52 -28.21 18.23
CA GLY A 823 5.63 -29.67 18.25
C GLY A 823 5.17 -30.37 16.97
N ARG A 824 4.90 -29.62 15.88
CA ARG A 824 4.40 -30.17 14.62
C ARG A 824 5.46 -31.06 13.95
N GLU A 825 5.11 -32.32 13.71
CA GLU A 825 5.94 -33.21 12.91
C GLU A 825 5.89 -32.82 11.43
N THR A 826 7.04 -32.81 10.78
CA THR A 826 7.17 -32.49 9.35
C THR A 826 7.88 -33.60 8.59
N ALA A 827 7.77 -33.59 7.26
CA ALA A 827 8.43 -34.55 6.39
C ALA A 827 9.97 -34.51 6.46
N TYR A 828 10.53 -33.43 7.02
CA TYR A 828 11.97 -33.22 7.15
C TYR A 828 12.36 -33.30 8.62
N SER A 829 13.05 -34.38 8.98
CA SER A 829 13.56 -34.64 10.32
C SER A 829 15.07 -34.86 10.27
N SER A 830 15.77 -34.49 11.35
CA SER A 830 17.19 -34.78 11.56
C SER A 830 17.56 -36.26 11.33
N ASP A 831 16.63 -37.19 11.60
CA ASP A 831 16.79 -38.64 11.36
C ASP A 831 16.82 -39.06 9.88
N SER A 832 16.37 -38.21 8.93
CA SER A 832 16.33 -38.61 7.51
C SER A 832 17.71 -38.63 6.83
N SER A 833 18.79 -38.38 7.58
CA SER A 833 20.18 -38.43 7.12
C SER A 833 20.90 -39.76 7.40
N LEU A 834 20.26 -40.74 8.06
CA LEU A 834 20.84 -42.06 8.38
C LEU A 834 20.04 -43.26 7.83
N LYS A 835 19.61 -43.21 6.57
CA LYS A 835 19.30 -44.43 5.80
C LYS A 835 20.29 -44.62 4.65
N MET A 836 21.55 -44.86 5.00
CA MET A 836 22.43 -45.66 4.14
C MET A 836 22.23 -47.14 4.49
N PRO A 837 22.07 -48.05 3.52
CA PRO A 837 22.15 -49.47 3.80
C PRO A 837 23.61 -49.77 4.17
N ILE A 838 23.85 -50.06 5.44
CA ILE A 838 25.16 -50.51 5.93
C ILE A 838 25.41 -51.88 5.32
N ALA A 839 26.24 -51.93 4.28
CA ALA A 839 27.04 -53.09 3.97
C ALA A 839 28.34 -52.97 4.79
N ASP A 840 28.51 -53.91 5.73
CA ASP A 840 29.74 -54.37 6.35
C ASP A 840 30.96 -53.43 6.36
N LYS A 841 31.31 -52.92 7.54
CA LYS A 841 32.60 -53.23 8.18
C LYS A 841 32.66 -52.74 9.63
N ILE A 842 33.13 -53.67 10.45
CA ILE A 842 33.32 -53.64 11.90
C ILE A 842 34.64 -52.91 12.22
N ASP A 843 34.73 -52.41 13.47
CA ASP A 843 35.89 -51.87 14.18
C ASP A 843 36.16 -50.36 14.09
N SER A 844 35.48 -49.61 14.96
CA SER A 844 36.14 -48.67 15.88
C SER A 844 35.15 -48.11 16.92
N GLN A 845 35.52 -48.29 18.19
CA GLN A 845 35.04 -47.73 19.47
C GLN A 845 33.73 -46.89 19.52
N PRO A 846 32.87 -47.10 20.54
CA PRO A 846 31.67 -46.30 20.73
C PRO A 846 32.08 -44.89 21.20
N LYS A 847 32.13 -43.94 20.27
CA LYS A 847 31.87 -42.54 20.64
C LYS A 847 30.44 -42.51 21.16
N THR A 848 30.25 -42.06 22.39
CA THR A 848 28.96 -41.70 22.96
C THR A 848 28.29 -40.71 22.00
N ILE A 849 27.40 -41.21 21.15
CA ILE A 849 26.50 -40.37 20.35
C ILE A 849 25.55 -39.77 21.39
N GLN A 850 25.74 -38.49 21.70
CA GLN A 850 24.71 -37.71 22.39
C GLN A 850 23.46 -37.80 21.52
N ASP A 851 22.42 -38.36 22.11
CA ASP A 851 21.11 -38.55 21.51
C ASP A 851 20.45 -37.16 21.41
N ASP A 852 20.85 -36.37 20.41
CA ASP A 852 20.24 -35.08 20.06
C ASP A 852 18.82 -35.39 19.61
N GLY A 853 17.86 -35.17 20.50
CA GLY A 853 16.45 -35.48 20.28
C GLY A 853 15.93 -34.99 18.93
N LYS A 854 14.94 -35.71 18.38
CA LYS A 854 14.45 -35.55 17.02
C LYS A 854 13.96 -34.12 16.72
N LYS A 855 14.71 -33.38 15.90
CA LYS A 855 14.36 -32.04 15.37
C LYS A 855 13.56 -32.14 14.07
N TYR A 856 12.55 -31.29 13.92
CA TYR A 856 11.67 -31.16 12.75
C TYR A 856 11.85 -29.80 12.06
N TYR A 857 11.71 -29.76 10.74
CA TYR A 857 11.92 -28.55 9.94
C TYR A 857 10.79 -28.28 8.95
N GLU A 858 10.46 -27.01 8.76
CA GLU A 858 9.52 -26.56 7.73
C GLU A 858 10.26 -25.83 6.59
N PRO A 859 10.00 -26.19 5.32
CA PRO A 859 10.66 -25.57 4.17
C PRO A 859 9.97 -24.28 3.70
N TYR A 860 10.78 -23.29 3.33
CA TYR A 860 10.42 -21.99 2.78
C TYR A 860 11.39 -21.69 1.63
N GLY A 861 11.14 -22.28 0.45
CA GLY A 861 12.12 -22.33 -0.61
C GLY A 861 13.37 -23.10 -0.23
N LYS A 862 14.53 -22.51 -0.49
CA LYS A 862 15.84 -23.09 -0.11
C LYS A 862 16.13 -23.00 1.39
N THR A 863 15.31 -22.29 2.15
CA THR A 863 15.48 -22.12 3.61
C THR A 863 14.61 -23.13 4.35
N LYS A 864 15.17 -23.83 5.33
CA LYS A 864 14.46 -24.73 6.26
C LYS A 864 14.59 -24.17 7.67
N VAL A 865 13.47 -23.97 8.35
CA VAL A 865 13.43 -23.43 9.72
C VAL A 865 12.98 -24.53 10.68
N GLN A 866 13.70 -24.71 11.79
CA GLN A 866 13.31 -25.64 12.83
C GLN A 866 11.93 -25.27 13.39
N VAL A 867 11.07 -26.27 13.55
CA VAL A 867 9.74 -26.12 14.17
C VAL A 867 9.90 -25.82 15.66
N VAL A 868 9.03 -24.98 16.21
CA VAL A 868 9.05 -24.66 17.65
C VAL A 868 8.72 -25.93 18.46
N PRO A 869 9.45 -26.22 19.55
CA PRO A 869 9.11 -27.31 20.49
C PRO A 869 7.71 -27.19 21.07
N LEU A 870 7.18 -28.26 21.66
CA LEU A 870 5.90 -28.18 22.38
C LEU A 870 6.04 -27.23 23.58
N ILE A 871 5.16 -26.22 23.69
CA ILE A 871 5.25 -25.22 24.77
C ILE A 871 4.45 -25.70 25.99
N LYS A 872 5.11 -25.75 27.15
CA LYS A 872 4.51 -25.90 28.47
C LYS A 872 4.45 -24.53 29.16
N GLU A 873 3.25 -23.99 29.31
CA GLU A 873 3.02 -22.73 30.02
C GLU A 873 3.19 -22.93 31.54
N LEU A 874 4.09 -22.19 32.18
CA LEU A 874 4.26 -22.17 33.64
C LEU A 874 3.48 -20.99 34.24
N SER A 875 2.85 -21.21 35.40
CA SER A 875 2.20 -20.15 36.18
C SER A 875 3.15 -19.58 37.25
N ALA A 876 2.87 -18.38 37.75
CA ALA A 876 3.66 -17.76 38.82
C ALA A 876 3.66 -18.56 40.14
N GLN A 877 2.76 -19.54 40.29
CA GLN A 877 2.68 -20.43 41.46
C GLN A 877 3.46 -21.73 41.26
N ASP A 878 3.83 -22.06 40.02
CA ASP A 878 4.63 -23.24 39.73
C ASP A 878 6.08 -22.92 40.07
N HIS A 879 6.64 -23.54 41.11
CA HIS A 879 8.08 -23.47 41.45
C HIS A 879 8.97 -24.20 40.42
N GLN A 880 8.55 -24.26 39.15
CA GLN A 880 9.25 -24.95 38.07
C GLN A 880 10.15 -23.96 37.32
N GLU A 881 11.38 -24.38 37.03
CA GLU A 881 12.37 -23.60 36.29
C GLU A 881 12.02 -23.55 34.80
N GLN A 882 12.38 -22.46 34.12
CA GLN A 882 12.21 -22.36 32.67
C GLN A 882 13.33 -23.16 32.00
N ILE A 883 12.95 -24.15 31.18
CA ILE A 883 13.91 -25.10 30.60
C ILE A 883 13.44 -25.59 29.23
N TYR A 884 14.37 -25.80 28.32
CA TYR A 884 14.17 -26.59 27.11
C TYR A 884 14.65 -28.02 27.37
N ASP A 885 13.76 -29.01 27.22
CA ASP A 885 14.06 -30.43 27.25
C ASP A 885 14.19 -30.95 25.81
N PRO A 886 15.42 -31.16 25.29
CA PRO A 886 15.64 -31.61 23.92
C PRO A 886 15.15 -33.03 23.68
N ARG A 887 15.12 -33.89 24.72
CA ARG A 887 14.75 -35.31 24.59
C ARG A 887 13.27 -35.46 24.30
N ASN A 888 12.45 -34.71 25.03
CA ASN A 888 11.00 -34.69 24.84
C ASN A 888 10.56 -33.59 23.85
N ASN A 889 11.48 -32.74 23.40
CA ASN A 889 11.23 -31.54 22.61
C ASN A 889 10.13 -30.65 23.21
N ILE A 890 10.27 -30.37 24.52
CA ILE A 890 9.34 -29.54 25.31
C ILE A 890 10.07 -28.28 25.78
N LEU A 891 9.46 -27.12 25.59
CA LEU A 891 9.92 -25.83 26.06
C LEU A 891 9.00 -25.34 27.18
N SER A 892 9.52 -25.21 28.40
CA SER A 892 8.77 -24.67 29.55
C SER A 892 9.06 -23.17 29.70
N LEU A 893 8.03 -22.32 29.65
CA LEU A 893 8.16 -20.86 29.69
C LEU A 893 7.28 -20.24 30.78
N ASP A 894 7.81 -19.26 31.50
CA ASP A 894 7.04 -18.45 32.45
C ASP A 894 6.23 -17.38 31.73
N MET A 895 4.90 -17.50 31.83
CA MET A 895 3.94 -16.62 31.17
C MET A 895 3.57 -15.38 31.98
N SER A 896 4.06 -15.21 33.21
CA SER A 896 3.63 -14.16 34.16
C SER A 896 3.77 -12.72 33.65
N ILE A 897 4.76 -12.43 32.79
CA ILE A 897 4.95 -11.10 32.16
C ILE A 897 4.37 -11.05 30.73
N LEU A 898 4.23 -12.22 30.08
CA LEU A 898 3.80 -12.34 28.69
C LEU A 898 2.28 -12.48 28.53
N LYS A 899 1.57 -12.78 29.62
CA LYS A 899 0.13 -13.06 29.71
C LYS A 899 -0.47 -12.27 30.89
N ASP A 900 -1.73 -11.85 30.78
CA ASP A 900 -2.54 -11.22 31.85
C ASP A 900 -2.05 -9.85 32.36
N ILE A 901 -1.59 -8.99 31.46
CA ILE A 901 -1.04 -7.65 31.79
C ILE A 901 -2.13 -6.65 32.25
N ARG A 902 -3.42 -6.96 32.07
CA ARG A 902 -4.56 -6.15 32.58
C ARG A 902 -5.35 -6.92 33.63
N ALA A 903 -5.46 -6.36 34.82
CA ALA A 903 -6.16 -6.98 35.95
C ALA A 903 -7.69 -6.79 35.96
N LYS A 904 -8.31 -6.14 34.96
CA LYS A 904 -9.71 -5.66 35.05
C LYS A 904 -10.63 -5.88 33.83
N GLU A 905 -10.28 -6.68 32.83
CA GLU A 905 -11.20 -7.03 31.73
C GLU A 905 -11.09 -8.54 31.46
N GLU A 906 -12.17 -9.18 30.98
CA GLU A 906 -12.24 -10.63 30.66
C GLU A 906 -11.27 -11.09 29.54
N ASP A 907 -10.49 -10.18 28.96
CA ASP A 907 -9.55 -10.43 27.86
C ASP A 907 -8.07 -10.29 28.29
N SER A 908 -7.35 -11.42 28.36
CA SER A 908 -5.89 -11.47 28.53
C SER A 908 -5.15 -10.78 27.37
N ILE A 909 -4.14 -9.96 27.67
CA ILE A 909 -3.20 -9.40 26.66
C ILE A 909 -1.96 -10.29 26.57
N TYR A 910 -1.56 -10.63 25.34
CA TYR A 910 -0.40 -11.46 25.03
C TYR A 910 0.73 -10.61 24.42
N LEU A 911 1.95 -10.71 24.94
CA LEU A 911 3.13 -9.97 24.41
C LEU A 911 4.06 -10.84 23.55
N PHE A 912 3.49 -11.42 22.49
CA PHE A 912 4.25 -12.18 21.48
C PHE A 912 4.37 -11.41 20.17
N GLY A 913 5.47 -11.62 19.44
CA GLY A 913 5.75 -10.97 18.15
C GLY A 913 6.89 -9.95 18.28
N SER A 914 7.53 -9.56 17.16
CA SER A 914 8.73 -8.71 17.21
C SER A 914 8.47 -7.33 17.85
N THR A 915 7.29 -6.75 17.67
CA THR A 915 6.90 -5.46 18.26
C THR A 915 6.75 -5.52 19.78
N SER A 916 6.51 -6.71 20.37
CA SER A 916 6.38 -6.83 21.83
C SER A 916 7.67 -6.47 22.57
N SER A 917 8.84 -6.63 21.93
CA SER A 917 10.13 -6.19 22.47
C SER A 917 10.15 -4.69 22.82
N ILE A 918 9.49 -3.86 22.00
CA ILE A 918 9.42 -2.40 22.17
C ILE A 918 8.49 -2.04 23.32
N ILE A 919 7.36 -2.76 23.43
CA ILE A 919 6.38 -2.56 24.50
C ILE A 919 6.98 -3.00 25.84
N LEU A 920 7.61 -4.17 25.90
CA LEU A 920 8.32 -4.67 27.08
C LEU A 920 9.42 -3.70 27.53
N PHE A 921 10.15 -3.13 26.58
CA PHE A 921 11.14 -2.11 26.87
C PHE A 921 10.50 -0.87 27.52
N ALA A 922 9.42 -0.34 26.95
CA ALA A 922 8.71 0.81 27.52
C ALA A 922 8.14 0.53 28.91
N MET A 923 7.57 -0.67 29.13
CA MET A 923 7.08 -1.11 30.44
C MET A 923 8.23 -1.21 31.46
N GLY A 924 9.36 -1.80 31.08
CA GLY A 924 10.55 -1.88 31.92
C GLY A 924 11.10 -0.51 32.28
N MET A 925 11.11 0.43 31.32
CA MET A 925 11.49 1.81 31.55
C MET A 925 10.55 2.50 32.55
N LEU A 926 9.24 2.29 32.44
CA LEU A 926 8.27 2.84 33.39
C LEU A 926 8.50 2.31 34.80
N GLU A 927 8.62 0.98 34.97
CA GLU A 927 8.86 0.35 36.29
C GLU A 927 10.19 0.79 36.91
N LEU A 928 11.22 1.07 36.10
CA LEU A 928 12.49 1.62 36.57
C LEU A 928 12.36 3.10 36.97
N CYS A 929 11.59 3.88 36.20
CA CYS A 929 11.49 5.34 36.36
C CYS A 929 10.44 5.79 37.37
N GLN A 930 9.45 4.96 37.70
CA GLN A 930 8.34 5.29 38.57
C GLN A 930 8.82 5.72 39.96
N GLU A 931 8.17 6.73 40.54
CA GLU A 931 8.52 7.21 41.86
C GLU A 931 8.10 6.22 42.95
N SER A 932 9.03 5.93 43.86
CA SER A 932 8.77 5.10 45.03
C SER A 932 9.40 5.77 46.24
N GLN A 933 8.58 6.12 47.23
CA GLN A 933 9.04 6.74 48.48
C GLN A 933 9.83 5.75 49.35
N GLN A 934 9.77 4.45 49.07
CA GLN A 934 10.45 3.38 49.83
C GLN A 934 11.45 2.65 48.94
N SER A 935 12.72 2.58 49.39
CA SER A 935 13.80 1.90 48.64
C SER A 935 13.54 0.40 48.44
N GLU A 936 12.87 -0.28 49.37
CA GLU A 936 12.54 -1.70 49.25
C GLU A 936 11.52 -1.98 48.13
N ARG A 937 10.53 -1.10 47.95
CA ARG A 937 9.55 -1.21 46.86
C ARG A 937 10.21 -1.01 45.50
N LEU A 938 11.11 -0.03 45.40
CA LEU A 938 11.91 0.20 44.20
C LEU A 938 12.81 -1.01 43.90
N LEU A 939 13.48 -1.56 44.91
CA LEU A 939 14.34 -2.73 44.75
C LEU A 939 13.55 -3.94 44.26
N HIS A 940 12.35 -4.18 44.82
CA HIS A 940 11.45 -5.23 44.38
C HIS A 940 11.01 -5.03 42.92
N ALA A 941 10.61 -3.81 42.53
CA ALA A 941 10.23 -3.48 41.15
C ALA A 941 11.38 -3.70 40.17
N ILE A 942 12.61 -3.28 40.52
CA ILE A 942 13.80 -3.49 39.70
C ILE A 942 14.06 -4.99 39.52
N LYS A 943 14.09 -5.76 40.61
CA LYS A 943 14.44 -7.18 40.60
C LYS A 943 13.43 -8.04 39.87
N HIS A 944 12.13 -7.87 40.16
CA HIS A 944 11.09 -8.80 39.73
C HIS A 944 10.32 -8.35 38.48
N LYS A 945 10.38 -7.06 38.11
CA LYS A 945 9.69 -6.53 36.94
C LYS A 945 10.65 -5.97 35.90
N ALA A 946 11.33 -4.86 36.20
CA ALA A 946 12.10 -4.12 35.20
C ALA A 946 13.22 -4.97 34.59
N LEU A 947 14.01 -5.66 35.41
CA LEU A 947 15.07 -6.56 34.94
C LEU A 947 14.52 -7.63 34.00
N ARG A 948 13.42 -8.30 34.37
CA ARG A 948 12.80 -9.34 33.55
C ARG A 948 12.23 -8.79 32.24
N MET A 949 11.56 -7.65 32.28
CA MET A 949 11.04 -6.98 31.09
C MET A 949 12.16 -6.60 30.11
N PHE A 950 13.29 -6.09 30.59
CA PHE A 950 14.45 -5.81 29.75
C PHE A 950 15.12 -7.07 29.22
N THR A 951 15.20 -8.14 30.01
CA THR A 951 15.70 -9.44 29.55
C THR A 951 14.81 -10.03 28.45
N TYR A 952 13.49 -10.01 28.60
CA TYR A 952 12.55 -10.47 27.56
C TYR A 952 12.59 -9.56 26.33
N CYS A 953 12.65 -8.24 26.50
CA CYS A 953 12.88 -7.30 25.40
C CYS A 953 14.11 -7.70 24.59
N TRP A 954 15.24 -7.88 25.27
CA TRP A 954 16.50 -8.29 24.65
C TRP A 954 16.38 -9.68 23.99
N ALA A 955 15.74 -10.65 24.65
CA ALA A 955 15.56 -12.01 24.13
C ALA A 955 14.75 -12.03 22.83
N ILE A 956 13.58 -11.38 22.80
CA ILE A 956 12.71 -11.30 21.62
C ILE A 956 13.38 -10.54 20.48
N ALA A 957 14.16 -9.52 20.81
CA ALA A 957 14.84 -8.67 19.83
C ALA A 957 16.15 -9.27 19.30
N SER A 958 16.67 -10.34 19.90
CA SER A 958 17.94 -10.98 19.49
C SER A 958 17.74 -12.05 18.43
N ASP A 959 18.78 -12.34 17.66
CA ASP A 959 18.77 -13.48 16.73
C ASP A 959 18.71 -14.79 17.53
N GLY A 960 17.63 -15.54 17.34
CA GLY A 960 17.35 -16.81 17.98
C GLY A 960 17.68 -18.03 17.14
N THR A 961 18.55 -17.92 16.13
CA THR A 961 18.94 -19.08 15.33
C THR A 961 20.44 -19.37 15.30
N ARG A 962 20.77 -20.64 15.09
CA ARG A 962 22.10 -21.15 14.73
C ARG A 962 21.99 -21.76 13.33
N ARG A 963 22.99 -21.53 12.49
CA ARG A 963 22.99 -22.07 11.12
C ARG A 963 23.81 -23.35 11.07
N ASN A 964 23.20 -24.43 10.58
CA ASN A 964 23.88 -25.68 10.30
C ASN A 964 24.11 -25.83 8.80
N GLN A 965 25.37 -25.88 8.35
CA GLN A 965 25.75 -26.18 6.97
C GLN A 965 25.90 -27.70 6.75
N ALA A 966 25.01 -28.52 7.36
CA ALA A 966 25.23 -29.96 7.48
C ALA A 966 24.74 -30.82 6.29
N SER A 967 24.17 -30.24 5.22
CA SER A 967 23.68 -31.03 4.08
C SER A 967 24.59 -30.92 2.85
N GLY A 968 24.95 -32.07 2.27
CA GLY A 968 25.71 -32.18 1.00
C GLY A 968 25.00 -31.64 -0.25
N GLU A 969 23.79 -31.10 -0.12
CA GLU A 969 23.16 -30.25 -1.15
C GLU A 969 23.65 -28.82 -0.95
N ALA A 970 24.52 -28.35 -1.86
CA ALA A 970 25.27 -27.09 -1.77
C ALA A 970 24.42 -25.79 -1.68
N ASP A 971 23.08 -25.88 -1.62
CA ASP A 971 22.17 -24.76 -1.80
C ASP A 971 21.09 -24.61 -0.72
N THR A 972 21.01 -25.51 0.27
CA THR A 972 19.93 -25.52 1.28
C THR A 972 20.39 -24.90 2.60
N VAL A 973 19.66 -23.89 3.10
CA VAL A 973 19.96 -23.20 4.37
C VAL A 973 19.13 -23.78 5.50
N ILE A 974 19.76 -24.36 6.51
CA ILE A 974 19.07 -24.89 7.70
C ILE A 974 19.28 -23.94 8.89
N LEU A 975 18.16 -23.49 9.47
CA LEU A 975 18.11 -22.60 10.63
C LEU A 975 17.57 -23.37 11.84
N ASP A 976 18.46 -23.67 12.78
CA ASP A 976 18.14 -24.26 14.09
C ASP A 976 17.77 -23.14 15.06
N ARG A 977 16.76 -23.36 15.90
CA ARG A 977 16.36 -22.42 16.95
C ARG A 977 17.25 -22.59 18.17
N ALA A 978 17.73 -21.47 18.71
CA ALA A 978 18.69 -21.40 19.79
C ALA A 978 18.02 -21.42 21.18
N PHE A 979 17.45 -22.57 21.55
CA PHE A 979 16.91 -22.84 22.89
C PHE A 979 17.95 -23.42 23.86
N GLU A 980 19.12 -23.85 23.37
CA GLU A 980 20.16 -24.50 24.17
C GLU A 980 21.15 -23.49 24.78
N GLU A 981 21.67 -23.81 25.97
CA GLU A 981 22.78 -23.06 26.59
C GLU A 981 24.02 -23.09 25.67
N PRO A 982 24.78 -21.99 25.53
CA PRO A 982 26.07 -22.04 24.87
C PRO A 982 27.07 -22.78 25.78
N ASP A 983 27.58 -23.92 25.29
CA ASP A 983 28.72 -24.74 25.77
C ASP A 983 29.29 -24.48 27.19
N GLU A 984 29.50 -25.59 27.92
CA GLU A 984 30.14 -25.72 29.25
C GLU A 984 31.49 -24.99 29.44
N LYS A 985 32.11 -24.47 28.37
CA LYS A 985 33.35 -23.68 28.42
C LYS A 985 33.13 -22.23 28.87
N THR A 986 31.88 -21.78 28.92
CA THR A 986 31.50 -20.48 29.49
C THR A 986 30.82 -20.73 30.84
N GLU A 987 31.54 -20.52 31.96
CA GLU A 987 31.01 -20.64 33.35
C GLU A 987 29.83 -19.69 33.69
N ALA A 988 29.24 -19.03 32.70
CA ALA A 988 28.09 -18.17 32.83
C ALA A 988 26.87 -18.86 32.21
N SER A 989 26.10 -19.57 33.04
CA SER A 989 24.74 -19.99 32.69
C SER A 989 23.96 -18.75 32.19
N PRO A 990 23.47 -18.74 30.94
CA PRO A 990 22.59 -17.67 30.48
C PRO A 990 21.34 -17.64 31.37
N SER A 991 20.74 -16.45 31.53
CA SER A 991 19.47 -16.33 32.25
C SER A 991 18.42 -17.24 31.59
N GLU A 992 17.70 -18.04 32.40
CA GLU A 992 16.61 -18.92 31.94
C GLU A 992 15.57 -18.17 31.08
N ASP A 993 15.40 -16.87 31.33
CA ASP A 993 14.54 -15.96 30.56
C ASP A 993 14.98 -15.79 29.07
N LEU A 994 16.20 -16.18 28.70
CA LEU A 994 16.73 -16.08 27.32
C LEU A 994 16.26 -17.20 26.40
N LEU A 995 15.61 -18.25 26.92
CA LEU A 995 15.02 -19.33 26.12
C LEU A 995 13.99 -18.80 25.11
N LEU A 996 13.28 -17.72 25.47
CA LEU A 996 12.29 -17.05 24.62
C LEU A 996 12.86 -16.61 23.26
N ARG A 997 14.17 -16.32 23.22
CA ARG A 997 14.87 -15.94 21.99
C ARG A 997 14.69 -16.98 20.88
N GLY A 998 14.70 -18.28 21.20
CA GLY A 998 14.55 -19.33 20.18
C GLY A 998 13.19 -19.32 19.46
N LEU A 999 12.18 -18.61 19.98
CA LEU A 999 10.91 -18.40 19.28
C LEU A 999 11.04 -17.43 18.09
N TYR A 1000 12.10 -16.60 18.06
CA TYR A 1000 12.28 -15.50 17.11
C TYR A 1000 13.58 -15.63 16.31
N PRO A 1001 13.51 -16.14 15.07
CA PRO A 1001 14.63 -16.13 14.13
C PRO A 1001 15.01 -14.74 13.61
N HIS A 1002 14.13 -13.75 13.74
CA HIS A 1002 14.33 -12.38 13.28
C HIS A 1002 14.88 -11.49 14.40
N ARG A 1003 15.91 -10.68 14.09
CA ARG A 1003 16.53 -9.74 15.04
C ARG A 1003 15.96 -8.32 14.91
N PHE A 1004 15.60 -7.71 16.03
CA PHE A 1004 15.30 -6.27 16.13
C PHE A 1004 16.44 -5.51 16.82
N THR A 1005 17.40 -5.05 16.02
CA THR A 1005 18.75 -4.71 16.52
C THR A 1005 18.80 -3.62 17.58
N GLN A 1006 18.02 -2.55 17.41
CA GLN A 1006 18.08 -1.40 18.31
C GLN A 1006 17.67 -1.76 19.74
N PHE A 1007 16.60 -2.55 19.91
CA PHE A 1007 16.11 -2.91 21.24
C PHE A 1007 16.82 -4.12 21.83
N ALA A 1008 17.46 -4.96 20.99
CA ALA A 1008 18.37 -5.97 21.49
C ALA A 1008 19.49 -5.32 22.32
N ASP A 1009 20.09 -4.25 21.81
CA ASP A 1009 21.21 -3.57 22.46
C ASP A 1009 20.75 -2.64 23.59
N LEU A 1010 19.66 -1.87 23.39
CA LEU A 1010 19.08 -1.04 24.47
C LEU A 1010 18.61 -1.91 25.66
N GLY A 1011 17.98 -3.05 25.41
CA GLY A 1011 17.60 -4.00 26.46
C GLY A 1011 18.80 -4.44 27.29
N LYS A 1012 19.92 -4.80 26.65
CA LYS A 1012 21.18 -5.15 27.34
C LYS A 1012 21.70 -4.02 28.23
N ILE A 1013 21.72 -2.79 27.72
CA ILE A 1013 22.19 -1.61 28.48
C ILE A 1013 21.36 -1.44 29.75
N LEU A 1014 20.04 -1.56 29.65
CA LEU A 1014 19.15 -1.38 30.80
C LEU A 1014 19.18 -2.58 31.76
N VAL A 1015 19.42 -3.80 31.28
CA VAL A 1015 19.77 -4.94 32.14
C VAL A 1015 21.03 -4.64 32.95
N VAL A 1016 22.06 -4.06 32.33
CA VAL A 1016 23.30 -3.64 33.03
C VAL A 1016 23.00 -2.59 34.11
N VAL A 1017 22.18 -1.59 33.81
CA VAL A 1017 21.73 -0.58 34.80
C VAL A 1017 21.03 -1.24 35.98
N CYS A 1018 20.06 -2.12 35.73
CA CYS A 1018 19.34 -2.83 36.79
C CYS A 1018 20.30 -3.70 37.63
N LYS A 1019 21.21 -4.45 37.00
CA LYS A 1019 22.18 -5.30 37.70
C LYS A 1019 23.14 -4.47 38.55
N LEU A 1020 23.60 -3.32 38.07
CA LEU A 1020 24.46 -2.43 38.86
C LEU A 1020 23.72 -1.88 40.08
N LEU A 1021 22.46 -1.48 39.93
CA LEU A 1021 21.62 -1.02 41.05
C LEU A 1021 21.41 -2.12 42.10
N LEU A 1022 21.18 -3.36 41.66
CA LEU A 1022 21.08 -4.51 42.56
C LEU A 1022 22.40 -4.79 43.29
N VAL A 1023 23.54 -4.63 42.63
CA VAL A 1023 24.87 -4.74 43.26
C VAL A 1023 25.09 -3.63 44.30
N ILE A 1024 24.71 -2.39 43.99
CA ILE A 1024 24.84 -1.24 44.93
C ILE A 1024 23.95 -1.46 46.16
N ALA A 1025 22.77 -2.04 45.98
CA ALA A 1025 21.82 -2.33 47.06
C ALA A 1025 22.17 -3.59 47.88
N ASP A 1026 23.15 -4.40 47.45
CA ASP A 1026 23.50 -5.65 48.12
C ASP A 1026 24.05 -5.40 49.54
N PRO A 1027 23.58 -6.14 50.56
CA PRO A 1027 24.04 -5.98 51.94
C PRO A 1027 25.56 -6.07 52.09
N ALA A 1028 26.22 -6.98 51.36
CA ALA A 1028 27.67 -7.15 51.44
C ALA A 1028 28.44 -5.93 50.91
N VAL A 1029 27.88 -5.22 49.92
CA VAL A 1029 28.44 -3.97 49.39
C VAL A 1029 28.21 -2.82 50.37
N GLN A 1030 27.03 -2.75 50.99
CA GLN A 1030 26.77 -1.75 52.03
C GLN A 1030 27.68 -1.94 53.24
N ASP A 1031 27.87 -3.17 53.70
CA ASP A 1031 28.76 -3.49 54.81
C ASP A 1031 30.21 -3.19 54.46
N TYR A 1032 30.64 -3.46 53.22
CA TYR A 1032 31.96 -3.04 52.73
C TYR A 1032 32.15 -1.52 52.82
N TYR A 1033 31.14 -0.69 52.51
CA TYR A 1033 31.27 0.76 52.66
C TYR A 1033 31.25 1.23 54.12
N LYS A 1034 30.61 0.49 55.04
CA LYS A 1034 30.53 0.82 56.47
C LYS A 1034 31.76 0.38 57.28
N THR A 1035 32.32 -0.81 57.00
CA THR A 1035 33.24 -1.51 57.92
C THR A 1035 34.73 -1.48 57.54
N LYS A 1036 35.12 -0.77 56.48
CA LYS A 1036 36.50 -0.71 55.97
C LYS A 1036 37.16 -2.05 55.58
N GLY A 1037 36.40 -3.14 55.37
CA GLY A 1037 36.93 -4.44 54.89
C GLY A 1037 37.60 -4.43 53.49
N GLU A 1038 38.10 -5.57 53.00
CA GLU A 1038 38.70 -5.68 51.66
C GLU A 1038 37.67 -6.07 50.60
N TRP A 1039 37.76 -5.54 49.37
CA TRP A 1039 36.81 -5.85 48.29
C TRP A 1039 36.75 -7.34 47.94
N LYS A 1040 37.86 -8.07 48.15
CA LYS A 1040 37.94 -9.52 47.92
C LYS A 1040 37.02 -10.33 48.85
N ALA A 1041 36.56 -9.75 49.96
CA ALA A 1041 35.68 -10.41 50.93
C ALA A 1041 34.18 -10.22 50.60
N VAL A 1042 33.83 -9.50 49.54
CA VAL A 1042 32.44 -9.32 49.09
C VAL A 1042 31.92 -10.63 48.46
N ASN A 1043 30.62 -10.90 48.63
CA ASN A 1043 29.97 -12.14 48.19
C ASN A 1043 30.31 -12.53 46.73
N PRO A 1044 30.66 -13.80 46.44
CA PRO A 1044 30.88 -14.31 45.07
C PRO A 1044 29.76 -14.00 44.07
N ALA A 1045 28.50 -13.89 44.53
CA ALA A 1045 27.36 -13.50 43.69
C ALA A 1045 27.52 -12.10 43.10
N VAL A 1046 28.02 -11.13 43.88
CA VAL A 1046 28.32 -9.75 43.42
C VAL A 1046 29.44 -9.78 42.38
N HIS A 1047 30.48 -10.58 42.60
CA HIS A 1047 31.56 -10.76 41.62
C HIS A 1047 31.08 -11.39 40.32
N LYS A 1048 30.13 -12.34 40.35
CA LYS A 1048 29.48 -12.89 39.15
C LYS A 1048 28.70 -11.82 38.40
N SER A 1049 27.87 -11.04 39.08
CA SER A 1049 27.08 -9.95 38.47
C SER A 1049 27.96 -8.88 37.82
N LEU A 1050 29.06 -8.47 38.46
CA LEU A 1050 29.98 -7.49 37.88
C LEU A 1050 30.74 -8.03 36.66
N ARG A 1051 31.16 -9.31 36.67
CA ARG A 1051 31.77 -9.95 35.48
C ARG A 1051 30.78 -10.00 34.33
N GLU A 1052 29.51 -10.30 34.62
CA GLU A 1052 28.46 -10.32 33.62
C GLU A 1052 28.18 -8.94 33.03
N ILE A 1053 28.15 -7.89 33.85
CA ILE A 1053 28.03 -6.50 33.40
C ILE A 1053 29.16 -6.16 32.41
N THR A 1054 30.42 -6.43 32.79
CA THR A 1054 31.57 -6.15 31.91
C THR A 1054 31.47 -6.94 30.60
N ARG A 1055 31.06 -8.21 30.66
CA ARG A 1055 30.84 -9.03 29.45
C ARG A 1055 29.77 -8.41 28.55
N LEU A 1056 28.58 -8.10 29.08
CA LEU A 1056 27.48 -7.54 28.30
C LEU A 1056 27.86 -6.22 27.63
N MET A 1057 28.59 -5.34 28.32
CA MET A 1057 29.08 -4.09 27.74
C MET A 1057 30.11 -4.32 26.64
N SER A 1058 31.04 -5.27 26.82
CA SER A 1058 32.03 -5.60 25.78
C SER A 1058 31.40 -6.18 24.50
N GLU A 1059 30.33 -6.97 24.65
CA GLU A 1059 29.56 -7.54 23.53
C GLU A 1059 28.84 -6.49 22.67
N LEU A 1060 28.52 -5.31 23.22
CA LEU A 1060 27.92 -4.21 22.44
C LEU A 1060 28.92 -3.64 21.43
N ARG A 1061 30.22 -3.73 21.73
CA ARG A 1061 31.28 -3.12 20.92
C ARG A 1061 31.84 -4.08 19.87
N VAL A 1062 32.11 -5.33 20.24
CA VAL A 1062 32.75 -6.31 19.37
C VAL A 1062 31.99 -7.63 19.43
N ASN A 1063 31.49 -8.08 18.28
CA ASN A 1063 30.96 -9.43 18.13
C ASN A 1063 31.84 -10.22 17.15
N ASN A 1064 32.82 -10.96 17.68
CA ASN A 1064 33.80 -11.71 16.89
C ASN A 1064 33.18 -12.82 16.01
N GLN A 1065 31.92 -13.19 16.25
CA GLN A 1065 31.20 -14.21 15.47
C GLN A 1065 30.44 -13.63 14.29
N PHE A 1066 30.48 -12.31 14.10
CA PHE A 1066 29.61 -11.60 13.19
C PHE A 1066 30.08 -11.43 11.72
N PRO A 1067 31.39 -11.26 11.42
CA PRO A 1067 31.81 -11.15 10.03
C PRO A 1067 31.71 -12.52 9.36
N THR A 1068 30.69 -12.70 8.52
CA THR A 1068 30.49 -13.88 7.69
C THR A 1068 30.35 -13.48 6.22
N PRO A 1069 30.49 -14.42 5.27
CA PRO A 1069 30.20 -14.14 3.87
C PRO A 1069 28.78 -13.60 3.64
N GLU A 1070 27.78 -14.03 4.42
CA GLU A 1070 26.39 -13.59 4.25
C GLU A 1070 26.08 -12.22 4.84
N THR A 1071 26.88 -11.76 5.81
CA THR A 1071 26.84 -10.38 6.31
C THR A 1071 27.74 -9.46 5.48
N LEU A 1072 28.37 -9.99 4.41
CA LEU A 1072 29.36 -9.31 3.59
C LEU A 1072 30.49 -8.71 4.43
N GLY A 1073 30.93 -9.43 5.46
CA GLY A 1073 32.02 -9.00 6.36
C GLY A 1073 31.68 -7.80 7.26
N GLN A 1074 30.39 -7.48 7.43
CA GLN A 1074 29.94 -6.44 8.36
C GLN A 1074 30.36 -6.78 9.79
N GLN A 1075 30.89 -5.80 10.53
CA GLN A 1075 31.46 -6.02 11.87
C GLN A 1075 30.43 -5.95 13.00
N ARG A 1076 29.36 -5.18 12.82
CA ARG A 1076 28.29 -5.03 13.82
C ARG A 1076 26.98 -4.61 13.19
N TYR A 1077 25.87 -4.87 13.88
CA TYR A 1077 24.52 -4.55 13.42
C TYR A 1077 24.15 -3.06 13.53
N ASN A 1078 24.42 -2.43 14.68
CA ASN A 1078 24.07 -1.03 14.95
C ASN A 1078 25.28 -0.10 14.78
N GLY A 1079 25.83 -0.04 13.55
CA GLY A 1079 27.00 0.79 13.24
C GLY A 1079 26.87 2.25 13.66
N HIS A 1080 25.67 2.81 13.51
CA HIS A 1080 25.35 4.18 13.90
C HIS A 1080 25.54 4.53 15.38
N LEU A 1081 25.51 3.53 16.28
CA LEU A 1081 25.65 3.72 17.74
C LEU A 1081 27.03 3.29 18.26
N ALA A 1082 28.01 3.03 17.38
CA ALA A 1082 29.32 2.53 17.78
C ALA A 1082 30.02 3.42 18.82
N GLU A 1083 29.94 4.75 18.64
CA GLU A 1083 30.51 5.72 19.57
C GLU A 1083 29.74 5.75 20.90
N HIS A 1084 28.40 5.72 20.85
CA HIS A 1084 27.54 5.64 22.03
C HIS A 1084 27.89 4.44 22.91
N PHE A 1085 28.05 3.26 22.30
CA PHE A 1085 28.40 2.04 23.02
C PHE A 1085 29.80 2.09 23.63
N LYS A 1086 30.77 2.67 22.92
CA LYS A 1086 32.12 2.90 23.45
C LYS A 1086 32.10 3.81 24.68
N ASN A 1087 31.31 4.89 24.63
CA ASN A 1087 31.18 5.81 25.76
C ASN A 1087 30.50 5.15 26.97
N MET A 1088 29.46 4.34 26.73
CA MET A 1088 28.80 3.57 27.80
C MET A 1088 29.73 2.54 28.44
N GLU A 1089 30.49 1.77 27.65
CA GLU A 1089 31.47 0.80 28.15
C GLU A 1089 32.44 1.48 29.12
N GLN A 1090 33.06 2.57 28.68
CA GLN A 1090 34.00 3.35 29.50
C GLN A 1090 33.35 3.93 30.77
N TYR A 1091 32.10 4.36 30.69
CA TYR A 1091 31.35 4.88 31.82
C TYR A 1091 31.12 3.80 32.88
N PHE A 1092 30.61 2.62 32.48
CA PHE A 1092 30.37 1.52 33.41
C PHE A 1092 31.67 0.96 34.00
N GLU A 1093 32.76 0.88 33.22
CA GLU A 1093 34.07 0.50 33.75
C GLU A 1093 34.55 1.46 34.85
N LYS A 1094 34.43 2.77 34.62
CA LYS A 1094 34.76 3.80 35.61
C LYS A 1094 33.90 3.68 36.87
N LEU A 1095 32.59 3.48 36.72
CA LEU A 1095 31.70 3.27 37.87
C LEU A 1095 32.08 2.01 38.66
N ILE A 1096 32.34 0.90 37.99
CA ILE A 1096 32.76 -0.34 38.67
C ILE A 1096 34.08 -0.12 39.42
N ALA A 1097 35.04 0.60 38.83
CA ALA A 1097 36.30 0.95 39.49
C ALA A 1097 36.09 1.86 40.71
N GLN A 1098 35.21 2.87 40.60
CA GLN A 1098 34.83 3.73 41.73
C GLN A 1098 34.14 2.96 42.85
N LEU A 1099 33.28 2.00 42.50
CA LEU A 1099 32.56 1.15 43.46
C LEU A 1099 33.55 0.33 44.29
N LYS A 1100 34.52 -0.31 43.61
CA LYS A 1100 35.62 -1.07 44.23
C LYS A 1100 36.50 -0.19 45.12
N ALA A 1101 36.78 1.04 44.68
CA ALA A 1101 37.66 1.98 45.37
C ALA A 1101 36.98 2.80 46.48
N ARG A 1102 35.71 2.56 46.81
CA ARG A 1102 34.92 3.34 47.78
C ARG A 1102 34.81 4.84 47.45
N LYS A 1103 34.67 5.18 46.17
CA LYS A 1103 34.60 6.58 45.71
C LYS A 1103 33.18 7.06 45.40
N PHE A 1104 32.15 6.25 45.64
CA PHE A 1104 30.75 6.67 45.50
C PHE A 1104 30.36 7.67 46.59
N LYS A 1105 29.73 8.79 46.22
CA LYS A 1105 29.31 9.86 47.14
C LYS A 1105 28.18 9.40 48.08
N SER A 1106 27.28 8.57 47.60
CA SER A 1106 26.13 8.01 48.33
C SER A 1106 25.83 6.62 47.79
N LEU A 1107 25.36 5.71 48.67
CA LEU A 1107 24.78 4.42 48.28
C LEU A 1107 23.24 4.43 48.34
N ASN A 1108 22.63 5.62 48.43
CA ASN A 1108 21.17 5.74 48.34
C ASN A 1108 20.72 5.25 46.96
N LEU A 1109 19.87 4.23 46.96
CA LEU A 1109 19.39 3.57 45.75
C LEU A 1109 18.65 4.53 44.81
N ILE A 1110 17.86 5.46 45.35
CA ILE A 1110 17.05 6.40 44.56
C ILE A 1110 17.96 7.41 43.85
N ASP A 1111 18.93 7.97 44.58
CA ASP A 1111 19.89 8.94 44.04
C ASP A 1111 20.78 8.29 42.97
N CYS A 1112 21.28 7.07 43.26
CA CYS A 1112 22.09 6.31 42.30
C CYS A 1112 21.30 5.99 41.04
N ARG A 1113 20.03 5.57 41.18
CA ARG A 1113 19.15 5.32 40.04
C ARG A 1113 18.96 6.58 39.20
N ASN A 1114 18.59 7.71 39.82
CA ASN A 1114 18.34 8.95 39.09
C ASN A 1114 19.58 9.40 38.32
N GLN A 1115 20.77 9.36 38.96
CA GLN A 1115 22.02 9.73 38.31
C GLN A 1115 22.37 8.79 37.15
N LEU A 1116 22.25 7.47 37.34
CA LEU A 1116 22.52 6.50 36.27
C LEU A 1116 21.59 6.69 35.07
N LEU A 1117 20.30 6.97 35.31
CA LEU A 1117 19.34 7.21 34.24
C LEU A 1117 19.66 8.49 33.47
N VAL A 1118 19.99 9.59 34.16
CA VAL A 1118 20.41 10.85 33.52
C VAL A 1118 21.64 10.63 32.64
N ASP A 1119 22.67 9.97 33.17
CA ASP A 1119 23.91 9.74 32.43
C ASP A 1119 23.70 8.82 31.22
N VAL A 1120 22.93 7.74 31.39
CA VAL A 1120 22.59 6.83 30.28
C VAL A 1120 21.76 7.53 29.21
N PHE A 1121 20.78 8.34 29.57
CA PHE A 1121 19.99 9.10 28.59
C PHE A 1121 20.82 10.11 27.82
N LYS A 1122 21.75 10.81 28.47
CA LYS A 1122 22.71 11.70 27.80
C LYS A 1122 23.60 10.93 26.81
N MET A 1123 24.14 9.78 27.22
CA MET A 1123 24.94 8.93 26.32
C MET A 1123 24.14 8.39 25.14
N ILE A 1124 22.86 8.00 25.33
CA ILE A 1124 21.97 7.58 24.24
C ILE A 1124 21.74 8.71 23.24
N ARG A 1125 21.67 9.96 23.72
CA ARG A 1125 21.55 11.17 22.88
C ARG A 1125 22.87 11.60 22.24
N GLY A 1126 23.98 10.89 22.47
CA GLY A 1126 25.30 11.24 21.91
C GLY A 1126 26.00 12.40 22.63
N GLU A 1127 25.51 12.84 23.79
CA GLU A 1127 26.14 13.90 24.58
C GLU A 1127 27.41 13.34 25.26
N SER A 1128 28.57 13.86 24.87
CA SER A 1128 29.90 13.35 25.26
C SER A 1128 30.50 13.99 26.51
N ASN A 1129 29.92 15.09 27.01
CA ASN A 1129 30.35 15.76 28.24
C ASN A 1129 29.69 15.13 29.48
N ILE A 1130 30.10 13.91 29.84
CA ILE A 1130 29.86 13.32 31.16
C ILE A 1130 31.19 13.30 31.91
N LEU A 1131 31.70 14.49 32.23
CA LEU A 1131 32.69 14.62 33.29
C LEU A 1131 31.91 14.48 34.60
N LEU A 1132 32.05 13.34 35.26
CA LEU A 1132 31.87 13.25 36.71
C LEU A 1132 32.90 14.19 37.33
N GLU A 1133 32.60 15.48 37.42
CA GLU A 1133 33.49 16.47 38.03
C GLU A 1133 33.76 16.10 39.48
N SER A 1134 34.97 15.63 39.70
CA SER A 1134 35.68 15.76 40.95
C SER A 1134 36.29 17.17 41.04
N GLY A 1135 35.65 18.08 41.79
CA GLY A 1135 36.35 19.14 42.53
C GLY A 1135 36.26 20.59 42.02
N GLN A 1136 35.74 21.45 42.92
CA GLN A 1136 36.19 22.83 43.24
C GLN A 1136 36.32 23.88 42.11
N HIS A 1137 35.41 24.87 42.03
CA HIS A 1137 35.56 26.22 42.63
C HIS A 1137 34.47 27.22 42.14
N HIS A 1138 34.06 28.09 43.07
CA HIS A 1138 33.49 29.44 42.99
C HIS A 1138 32.53 29.88 41.86
N PHE A 1139 31.33 30.23 42.32
CA PHE A 1139 30.57 31.40 41.88
C PHE A 1139 31.44 32.68 41.83
N LEU A 1140 31.20 33.47 40.77
CA LEU A 1140 31.28 34.94 40.61
C LEU A 1140 32.27 35.48 39.57
N ASP A 1141 31.65 36.32 38.72
CA ASP A 1141 32.12 37.54 38.05
C ASP A 1141 32.71 37.47 36.63
N ASP A 1142 31.82 37.80 35.67
CA ASP A 1142 31.86 39.02 34.85
C ASP A 1142 33.01 39.30 33.85
N PHE A 1143 32.58 39.77 32.66
CA PHE A 1143 33.31 40.46 31.56
C PHE A 1143 34.26 39.65 30.64
N THR A 1144 33.84 39.30 29.43
CA THR A 1144 33.89 40.14 28.19
C THR A 1144 33.23 39.44 27.01
#